data_AF-A0AAV0VQR8-F1
#
_entry.id   AF-A0AAV0VQR8-F1
#
_cell.length_a   1.000
_cell.length_b   1.000
_cell.length_c   1.000
_cell.angle_alpha   90.00
_cell.angle_beta   90.00
_cell.angle_gamma   90.00
#
_symmetry.space_group_name_H-M   'P 1'
#
loop_
_entity.id
_entity.type
_entity.pdbx_description
1 polymer ?
#
loop_
_entity_poly.entity_id
_entity_poly.type
_entity_poly.pdbx_seq_one_letter_code
_entity_poly.pdbx_strand_id
1 'polypeptide(L)'
;MVKCCVVFCTSGYKNNKENVSKFAAPRDPELRKKWAKAIPRQNFVLTDSTYVCEKHFNESDIIRYWQSGSDPTTIVKIPYKIPKLVKNAVPSIFPGPKYLSKEIKKRKPPTVRQNASNSEKKLKIQNNTEDCQQLNCDLNESTSHISTNNLYDQIHSLATSGTLTSYIPWPETSGICKGFNAETSHCFSSFCSGVSFSIIEKCVSVKIDGTITFGVFGKKIEEQKLNIIPAKNVEEFVKNLQDFEKINVCHGGPLVENFQKHSTALCVADCTGRLRHIDCCLIIEKNLKYCIKCQKLCKSLAMWKKRKENGAQERIFLCPTKRQRLNKLQRDKICLKKKVLRANKKLENLRLELHEVKNGMAKYSDKLIEKELTKIEGMNESQKTLIRECFAASKIKNSRNRRYSENWLLLCLLFSIRSPGAYKYLRESQLLPLPHMKTVRQLLSSLKTTCGFDSEFLTLLGKKVQHMSSVEKHGVLIFDEVNLRQSLQVNTSNLSYIGLEDYGDADISKSHKEYANHALVFMWQSLASNFSQTVGVFATKGEVKGTTLAQLVLKAITLLEKNGILVDGIICDGATTNKKMWKELGVNGTQDKLKHYFEHPLDENRKIYAFSDFVHVFKCVRNRLYNNTSLRLHHDSDSVSWSYFKEVYKNDILHPANLRLIPRITPQHLQLSSMSKMRVRLCTQVFSMSMAQALRFYMKKGCLMLKGASETANFVEYWNNLFDNFNRILPWQGLRIGDEGFEKFYDAINYLNSWENEVIAHHITPEEFLTPQTAQSLRVTLHSTIDLSMYLLEKCGFEYVLTGKMCQDPLEKFFGIIRQAAGPNDHPTTPTFLHLYKILSVYSVLKPPKYGNCTVVNSDSQKISLADIRDIFHEKPSERWEKIEKLKTKLDSLVENNEWEACDVLPIIDSDGESSVQDCIVYYVCGYVTKKILKHKKCSKCIAFLNNGVVTHSAGELVVAKSRGLLVHPNGYLFDFLKSVEHSFAKYCGDLDVFEKVISDITKNINFKFSCSIHLVEVTTELIVYYVQMRMRQYSYQENLKCKKLSREKKKQSKLCNTCGIGSPKCILDKLTTET
;
A
#
# COMPACT_ATOMS: atom_id res chain seq x y z
N MET A 1 3.76 -29.92 -38.08
CA MET A 1 2.74 -29.24 -37.24
C MET A 1 2.33 -30.17 -36.10
N VAL A 2 2.25 -29.65 -34.87
CA VAL A 2 1.80 -30.45 -33.70
C VAL A 2 0.29 -30.66 -33.75
N LYS A 3 -0.22 -31.84 -33.37
CA LYS A 3 -1.64 -32.21 -33.42
C LYS A 3 -2.35 -31.84 -32.10
N CYS A 4 -3.62 -31.44 -32.16
CA CYS A 4 -4.45 -31.25 -30.97
C CYS A 4 -4.76 -32.61 -30.30
N CYS A 5 -4.68 -32.70 -28.97
CA CYS A 5 -4.91 -33.95 -28.24
C CYS A 5 -6.39 -34.27 -27.92
N VAL A 6 -7.31 -33.33 -28.20
CA VAL A 6 -8.75 -33.49 -27.96
C VAL A 6 -9.37 -34.43 -28.99
N VAL A 7 -10.15 -35.41 -28.51
CA VAL A 7 -10.84 -36.40 -29.35
C VAL A 7 -11.82 -35.69 -30.30
N PHE A 8 -11.87 -36.12 -31.56
CA PHE A 8 -12.63 -35.51 -32.67
C PHE A 8 -12.17 -34.11 -33.13
N CYS A 9 -11.06 -33.58 -32.60
CA CYS A 9 -10.47 -32.35 -33.14
C CYS A 9 -9.46 -32.67 -34.26
N THR A 10 -9.69 -32.11 -35.46
CA THR A 10 -8.81 -32.31 -36.63
C THR A 10 -7.72 -31.25 -36.77
N SER A 11 -7.61 -30.29 -35.83
CA SER A 11 -6.61 -29.22 -35.90
C SER A 11 -5.18 -29.76 -35.83
N GLY A 12 -4.38 -29.43 -36.86
CA GLY A 12 -2.99 -29.88 -36.99
C GLY A 12 -2.80 -31.22 -37.71
N TYR A 13 -3.87 -31.84 -38.22
CA TYR A 13 -3.78 -32.97 -39.14
C TYR A 13 -3.58 -32.47 -40.58
N LYS A 14 -2.89 -33.23 -41.43
CA LYS A 14 -2.58 -32.84 -42.83
C LYS A 14 -3.84 -32.49 -43.64
N ASN A 15 -4.98 -33.10 -43.31
CA ASN A 15 -6.26 -32.92 -44.01
C ASN A 15 -7.00 -31.62 -43.60
N ASN A 16 -6.56 -30.95 -42.53
CA ASN A 16 -7.14 -29.69 -42.08
C ASN A 16 -6.15 -28.53 -42.32
N LYS A 17 -6.47 -27.66 -43.29
CA LYS A 17 -5.64 -26.50 -43.67
C LYS A 17 -5.79 -25.29 -42.73
N GLU A 18 -6.67 -25.36 -41.73
CA GLU A 18 -6.96 -24.25 -40.83
C GLU A 18 -5.82 -24.01 -39.83
N ASN A 19 -5.29 -22.78 -39.82
CA ASN A 19 -4.15 -22.41 -38.98
C ASN A 19 -4.63 -21.82 -37.63
N VAL A 20 -4.87 -22.71 -36.66
CA VAL A 20 -5.26 -22.32 -35.29
C VAL A 20 -4.10 -22.37 -34.32
N SER A 21 -4.12 -21.45 -33.34
CA SER A 21 -3.14 -21.39 -32.26
C SER A 21 -3.25 -22.62 -31.35
N LYS A 22 -2.10 -23.14 -30.89
CA LYS A 22 -2.01 -24.35 -30.06
C LYS A 22 -1.23 -24.06 -28.79
N PHE A 23 -1.78 -24.50 -27.66
CA PHE A 23 -1.21 -24.29 -26.34
C PHE A 23 -0.66 -25.60 -25.78
N ALA A 24 0.59 -25.59 -25.33
CA ALA A 24 1.21 -26.74 -24.67
C ALA A 24 0.57 -27.01 -23.30
N ALA A 25 0.60 -28.26 -22.86
CA ALA A 25 0.14 -28.62 -21.52
C ALA A 25 0.88 -27.82 -20.42
N PRO A 26 0.17 -27.34 -19.38
CA PRO A 26 0.78 -26.58 -18.29
C PRO A 26 1.86 -27.38 -17.56
N ARG A 27 2.98 -26.73 -17.22
CA ARG A 27 4.02 -27.30 -16.34
C ARG A 27 3.60 -27.36 -14.86
N ASP A 28 2.62 -26.54 -14.47
CA ASP A 28 2.06 -26.53 -13.12
C ASP A 28 1.27 -27.83 -12.84
N PRO A 29 1.66 -28.64 -11.84
CA PRO A 29 1.04 -29.93 -11.54
C PRO A 29 -0.47 -29.83 -11.25
N GLU A 30 -0.93 -28.76 -10.60
CA GLU A 30 -2.35 -28.61 -10.26
C GLU A 30 -3.19 -28.28 -11.48
N LEU A 31 -2.74 -27.34 -12.31
CA LEU A 31 -3.43 -26.98 -13.54
C LEU A 31 -3.37 -28.12 -14.57
N ARG A 32 -2.26 -28.86 -14.63
CA ARG A 32 -2.13 -30.08 -15.44
C ARG A 32 -3.13 -31.16 -15.02
N LYS A 33 -3.34 -31.39 -13.72
CA LYS A 33 -4.42 -32.28 -13.23
C LYS A 33 -5.81 -31.78 -13.62
N LYS A 34 -6.05 -30.46 -13.61
CA LYS A 34 -7.33 -29.88 -14.07
C LYS A 34 -7.56 -30.07 -15.57
N TRP A 35 -6.53 -29.91 -16.41
CA TRP A 35 -6.61 -30.22 -17.84
C TRP A 35 -6.87 -31.71 -18.09
N ALA A 36 -6.19 -32.59 -17.35
CA ALA A 36 -6.39 -34.05 -17.44
C ALA A 36 -7.82 -34.47 -17.14
N LYS A 37 -8.42 -33.84 -16.12
CA LYS A 37 -9.81 -34.10 -15.73
C LYS A 37 -10.83 -33.49 -16.70
N ALA A 38 -10.48 -32.40 -17.37
CA ALA A 38 -11.39 -31.68 -18.26
C ALA A 38 -11.49 -32.32 -19.64
N ILE A 39 -10.38 -32.84 -20.19
CA ILE A 39 -10.37 -33.47 -21.50
C ILE A 39 -11.08 -34.84 -21.42
N PRO A 40 -12.18 -35.06 -22.16
CA PRO A 40 -12.99 -36.27 -22.06
C PRO A 40 -12.31 -37.44 -22.78
N ARG A 41 -11.24 -37.99 -22.20
CA ARG A 41 -10.50 -39.14 -22.74
C ARG A 41 -10.16 -40.12 -21.61
N GLN A 42 -10.66 -41.35 -21.72
CA GLN A 42 -10.43 -42.38 -20.72
C GLN A 42 -8.95 -42.78 -20.70
N ASN A 43 -8.36 -42.91 -19.50
CA ASN A 43 -6.98 -43.35 -19.27
C ASN A 43 -5.89 -42.52 -19.97
N PHE A 44 -6.12 -41.22 -20.20
CA PHE A 44 -5.15 -40.33 -20.84
C PHE A 44 -4.25 -39.59 -19.83
N VAL A 45 -2.93 -39.63 -20.05
CA VAL A 45 -1.93 -38.90 -19.27
C VAL A 45 -1.39 -37.72 -20.09
N LEU A 46 -1.48 -36.49 -19.58
CA LEU A 46 -0.89 -35.32 -20.24
C LEU A 46 0.63 -35.28 -20.02
N THR A 47 1.38 -35.42 -21.11
CA THR A 47 2.84 -35.22 -21.15
C THR A 47 3.20 -33.79 -21.58
N ASP A 48 4.47 -33.39 -21.45
CA ASP A 48 4.95 -32.07 -21.90
C ASP A 48 4.83 -31.87 -23.43
N SER A 49 4.68 -32.96 -24.20
CA SER A 49 4.50 -32.95 -25.65
C SER A 49 3.03 -32.87 -26.09
N THR A 50 2.08 -32.72 -25.17
CA THR A 50 0.64 -32.60 -25.48
C THR A 50 0.21 -31.15 -25.70
N TYR A 51 -0.63 -30.93 -26.72
CA TYR A 51 -1.10 -29.61 -27.11
C TYR A 51 -2.61 -29.60 -27.32
N VAL A 52 -3.26 -28.50 -26.94
CA VAL A 52 -4.70 -28.24 -27.15
C VAL A 52 -4.85 -26.97 -27.99
N CYS A 53 -5.65 -27.02 -29.06
CA CYS A 53 -5.88 -25.84 -29.91
C CYS A 53 -6.88 -24.85 -29.28
N GLU A 54 -6.86 -23.60 -29.76
CA GLU A 54 -7.67 -22.51 -29.22
C GLU A 54 -9.19 -22.75 -29.29
N LYS A 55 -9.67 -23.63 -30.19
CA LYS A 55 -11.08 -24.00 -30.31
C LYS A 55 -11.69 -24.62 -29.04
N HIS A 56 -10.85 -25.10 -28.12
CA HIS A 56 -11.28 -25.75 -26.89
C HIS A 56 -11.36 -24.81 -25.67
N PHE A 57 -11.04 -23.53 -25.88
CA PHE A 57 -11.08 -22.48 -24.86
C PHE A 57 -12.11 -21.42 -25.25
N ASN A 58 -12.66 -20.70 -24.27
CA ASN A 58 -13.48 -19.53 -24.58
C ASN A 58 -12.59 -18.37 -25.03
N GLU A 59 -13.11 -17.48 -25.86
CA GLU A 59 -12.34 -16.31 -26.34
C GLU A 59 -11.87 -15.41 -25.18
N SER A 60 -12.60 -15.37 -24.06
CA SER A 60 -12.18 -14.65 -22.85
C SER A 60 -10.95 -15.24 -22.15
N ASP A 61 -10.64 -16.51 -22.42
CA ASP A 61 -9.51 -17.22 -21.82
C ASP A 61 -8.24 -17.07 -22.68
N ILE A 62 -8.34 -16.44 -23.86
CA ILE A 62 -7.25 -16.24 -24.81
C ILE A 62 -6.83 -14.76 -24.83
N ILE A 63 -5.57 -14.51 -24.50
CA ILE A 63 -4.91 -13.20 -24.54
C ILE A 63 -4.23 -13.05 -25.91
N ARG A 64 -4.88 -12.32 -26.83
CA ARG A 64 -4.33 -12.01 -28.15
C ARG A 64 -3.51 -10.72 -28.21
N TYR A 65 -3.74 -9.80 -27.29
CA TYR A 65 -3.07 -8.49 -27.28
C TYR A 65 -2.42 -8.23 -25.92
N TRP A 66 -1.24 -7.61 -25.95
CA TRP A 66 -0.68 -6.91 -24.81
C TRP A 66 -1.30 -5.51 -24.75
N GLN A 67 -1.73 -5.10 -23.56
CA GLN A 67 -2.30 -3.77 -23.31
C GLN A 67 -1.56 -3.08 -22.17
N SER A 68 -1.29 -1.78 -22.32
CA SER A 68 -0.70 -0.93 -21.27
C SER A 68 -1.44 0.40 -21.22
N GLY A 69 -1.75 0.86 -20.01
CA GLY A 69 -2.57 2.03 -19.71
C GLY A 69 -3.86 1.66 -18.96
N SER A 70 -4.33 2.56 -18.10
CA SER A 70 -5.56 2.40 -17.32
C SER A 70 -6.72 3.29 -17.80
N ASP A 71 -6.44 4.26 -18.68
CA ASP A 71 -7.41 5.23 -19.18
C ASP A 71 -7.82 4.93 -20.63
N PRO A 72 -9.12 5.05 -21.01
CA PRO A 72 -9.62 4.66 -22.32
C PRO A 72 -8.95 5.37 -23.52
N THR A 73 -8.35 6.54 -23.29
CA THR A 73 -7.75 7.40 -24.31
C THR A 73 -6.27 7.12 -24.59
N THR A 74 -5.61 6.24 -23.82
CA THR A 74 -4.16 5.95 -23.95
C THR A 74 -3.83 4.46 -24.06
N ILE A 75 -4.83 3.61 -24.34
CA ILE A 75 -4.61 2.15 -24.45
C ILE A 75 -3.84 1.83 -25.75
N VAL A 76 -2.57 1.44 -25.60
CA VAL A 76 -1.78 0.85 -26.68
C VAL A 76 -2.03 -0.66 -26.70
N LYS A 77 -2.55 -1.19 -27.80
CA LYS A 77 -2.78 -2.63 -28.02
C LYS A 77 -1.78 -3.19 -29.02
N ILE A 78 -0.94 -4.12 -28.60
CA ILE A 78 0.03 -4.79 -29.47
C ILE A 78 -0.34 -6.27 -29.58
N PRO A 79 -0.60 -6.82 -30.79
CA PRO A 79 -0.94 -8.23 -30.96
C PRO A 79 0.26 -9.12 -30.62
N TYR A 80 0.02 -10.21 -29.90
CA TYR A 80 1.04 -11.24 -29.67
C TYR A 80 1.24 -12.09 -30.94
N LYS A 81 2.49 -12.39 -31.28
CA LYS A 81 2.85 -13.31 -32.37
C LYS A 81 2.31 -14.73 -32.15
N ILE A 82 2.15 -15.14 -30.90
CA ILE A 82 1.49 -16.38 -30.48
C ILE A 82 0.56 -16.00 -29.31
N PRO A 83 -0.77 -16.20 -29.42
CA PRO A 83 -1.69 -15.95 -28.32
C PRO A 83 -1.28 -16.71 -27.05
N LYS A 84 -1.69 -16.21 -25.89
CA LYS A 84 -1.44 -16.86 -24.58
C LYS A 84 -2.75 -17.16 -23.88
N LEU A 85 -2.77 -18.12 -22.97
CA LEU A 85 -3.95 -18.36 -22.12
C LEU A 85 -3.91 -17.50 -20.85
N VAL A 86 -5.08 -17.08 -20.37
CA VAL A 86 -5.24 -16.45 -19.04
C VAL A 86 -4.81 -17.43 -17.95
N LYS A 87 -4.24 -16.90 -16.86
CA LYS A 87 -3.79 -17.71 -15.72
C LYS A 87 -4.96 -18.55 -15.18
N ASN A 88 -4.77 -19.87 -15.08
CA ASN A 88 -5.76 -20.89 -14.68
C ASN A 88 -6.84 -21.25 -15.71
N ALA A 89 -6.71 -20.86 -16.99
CA ALA A 89 -7.61 -21.32 -18.04
C ALA A 89 -7.57 -22.87 -18.19
N VAL A 90 -8.74 -23.47 -18.38
CA VAL A 90 -8.93 -24.92 -18.55
C VAL A 90 -9.80 -25.14 -19.79
N PRO A 91 -9.47 -26.08 -20.70
CA PRO A 91 -10.30 -26.34 -21.87
C PRO A 91 -11.70 -26.78 -21.45
N SER A 92 -12.73 -26.18 -22.04
CA SER A 92 -14.13 -26.36 -21.65
C SER A 92 -15.07 -26.63 -22.83
N ILE A 93 -14.60 -26.49 -24.06
CA ILE A 93 -15.37 -26.68 -25.29
C ILE A 93 -14.88 -27.94 -25.98
N PHE A 94 -15.73 -28.95 -26.10
CA PHE A 94 -15.36 -30.24 -26.70
C PHE A 94 -16.37 -30.64 -27.79
N PRO A 95 -15.90 -31.12 -28.96
CA PRO A 95 -16.77 -31.68 -29.99
C PRO A 95 -17.43 -32.96 -29.47
N GLY A 96 -18.76 -32.94 -29.28
CA GLY A 96 -19.53 -34.04 -28.70
C GLY A 96 -20.89 -33.56 -28.14
N PRO A 97 -21.69 -34.45 -27.51
CA PRO A 97 -23.00 -34.09 -26.97
C PRO A 97 -22.92 -32.97 -25.92
N LYS A 98 -23.91 -32.05 -25.91
CA LYS A 98 -23.89 -30.77 -25.16
C LYS A 98 -23.51 -30.86 -23.67
N TYR A 99 -23.69 -32.02 -23.02
CA TYR A 99 -23.32 -32.21 -21.61
C TYR A 99 -21.80 -32.30 -21.37
N LEU A 100 -20.99 -32.52 -22.41
CA LEU A 100 -19.51 -32.53 -22.34
C LEU A 100 -18.90 -31.12 -22.33
N SER A 101 -19.63 -30.11 -22.82
CA SER A 101 -19.21 -28.71 -22.84
C SER A 101 -19.96 -27.93 -21.77
N LYS A 102 -19.29 -27.50 -20.69
CA LYS A 102 -19.93 -26.74 -19.59
C LYS A 102 -19.81 -25.24 -19.81
N GLU A 103 -20.92 -24.55 -20.07
CA GLU A 103 -20.98 -23.09 -20.02
C GLU A 103 -20.98 -22.58 -18.56
N ILE A 104 -20.01 -21.73 -18.21
CA ILE A 104 -19.93 -21.10 -16.89
C ILE A 104 -20.79 -19.82 -16.89
N LYS A 105 -21.95 -19.84 -16.23
CA LYS A 105 -22.77 -18.62 -16.01
C LYS A 105 -22.12 -17.71 -14.96
N LYS A 106 -21.82 -16.45 -15.30
CA LYS A 106 -21.32 -15.44 -14.36
C LYS A 106 -22.41 -15.02 -13.35
N ARG A 107 -22.03 -14.90 -12.08
CA ARG A 107 -22.91 -14.52 -10.96
C ARG A 107 -23.16 -13.01 -10.98
N LYS A 108 -24.42 -12.57 -10.86
CA LYS A 108 -24.75 -11.14 -10.65
C LYS A 108 -24.25 -10.66 -9.27
N PRO A 109 -23.74 -9.43 -9.15
CA PRO A 109 -23.26 -8.89 -7.89
C PRO A 109 -24.42 -8.65 -6.89
N PRO A 110 -24.15 -8.60 -5.58
CA PRO A 110 -25.18 -8.46 -4.55
C PRO A 110 -25.74 -7.04 -4.50
N THR A 111 -27.06 -6.91 -4.44
CA THR A 111 -27.76 -5.63 -4.22
C THR A 111 -27.58 -5.17 -2.77
N VAL A 112 -27.20 -3.91 -2.59
CA VAL A 112 -27.01 -3.26 -1.28
C VAL A 112 -28.37 -3.07 -0.59
N ARG A 113 -28.50 -3.50 0.67
CA ARG A 113 -29.67 -3.24 1.52
C ARG A 113 -29.59 -1.83 2.08
N GLN A 114 -30.60 -1.01 1.80
CA GLN A 114 -30.93 0.20 2.58
C GLN A 114 -32.01 -0.16 3.61
N ASN A 115 -31.84 0.34 4.83
CA ASN A 115 -32.83 0.32 5.91
C ASN A 115 -33.42 1.73 6.07
N ALA A 116 -34.75 1.84 6.08
CA ALA A 116 -35.58 2.91 6.67
C ALA A 116 -37.05 2.56 6.29
N SER A 117 -37.89 2.07 7.21
CA SER A 117 -38.69 2.78 8.22
C SER A 117 -40.08 3.24 7.73
N ASN A 118 -41.11 2.62 8.33
CA ASN A 118 -42.44 3.12 8.71
C ASN A 118 -43.52 3.56 7.69
N SER A 119 -44.75 3.33 8.18
CA SER A 119 -46.08 3.86 7.84
C SER A 119 -46.81 3.32 6.59
N GLU A 120 -48.13 3.16 6.56
CA GLU A 120 -49.23 2.84 7.49
C GLU A 120 -50.49 2.60 6.61
N LYS A 121 -51.45 1.77 7.09
CA LYS A 121 -52.93 1.78 6.85
C LYS A 121 -53.50 1.57 5.42
N LYS A 122 -54.22 0.45 5.17
CA LYS A 122 -55.70 0.20 5.27
C LYS A 122 -56.53 0.86 4.14
N LEU A 123 -57.02 0.10 3.15
CA LEU A 123 -58.32 -0.63 3.08
C LEU A 123 -59.54 0.25 2.71
N LYS A 124 -60.17 -0.05 1.56
CA LYS A 124 -61.62 -0.09 1.25
C LYS A 124 -61.76 -0.55 -0.23
N ILE A 125 -62.38 -1.70 -0.56
CA ILE A 125 -63.80 -2.15 -0.50
C ILE A 125 -64.43 -2.18 -1.91
N GLN A 126 -64.91 -3.37 -2.29
CA GLN A 126 -66.13 -3.68 -3.10
C GLN A 126 -66.15 -3.42 -4.63
N ASN A 127 -66.90 -4.12 -5.48
CA ASN A 127 -68.08 -5.02 -5.35
C ASN A 127 -68.12 -6.02 -6.52
N ASN A 128 -68.88 -7.12 -6.37
CA ASN A 128 -69.63 -7.76 -7.45
C ASN A 128 -71.02 -8.11 -6.90
N THR A 129 -72.08 -7.61 -7.56
CA THR A 129 -73.50 -7.99 -7.44
C THR A 129 -73.85 -8.76 -8.72
N GLU A 130 -74.31 -10.01 -8.63
CA GLU A 130 -75.72 -10.47 -8.60
C GLU A 130 -76.51 -10.23 -9.88
N ASP A 131 -77.17 -11.29 -10.35
CA ASP A 131 -78.37 -11.25 -11.20
C ASP A 131 -79.25 -12.48 -10.91
N CYS A 132 -80.53 -12.24 -10.60
CA CYS A 132 -81.66 -13.14 -10.86
C CYS A 132 -82.95 -12.29 -10.93
N GLN A 133 -83.66 -12.42 -12.06
CA GLN A 133 -85.04 -11.97 -12.30
C GLN A 133 -86.00 -13.07 -11.77
N GLN A 134 -87.28 -12.88 -11.41
CA GLN A 134 -88.37 -12.15 -12.07
C GLN A 134 -89.63 -12.06 -11.15
N LEU A 135 -90.48 -11.07 -11.45
CA LEU A 135 -91.83 -10.65 -10.97
C LEU A 135 -92.94 -11.74 -11.03
N ASN A 136 -94.17 -11.65 -10.49
CA ASN A 136 -94.94 -10.87 -9.49
C ASN A 136 -96.40 -11.45 -9.48
N CYS A 137 -97.28 -10.99 -8.57
CA CYS A 137 -98.77 -10.98 -8.66
C CYS A 137 -99.56 -12.30 -8.40
N ASP A 138 -100.76 -12.38 -7.80
CA ASP A 138 -101.73 -11.43 -7.23
C ASP A 138 -102.85 -12.17 -6.43
N LEU A 139 -103.40 -11.45 -5.43
CA LEU A 139 -104.80 -11.30 -4.95
C LEU A 139 -105.74 -12.45 -4.49
N ASN A 140 -106.18 -12.27 -3.23
CA ASN A 140 -107.55 -12.24 -2.63
C ASN A 140 -108.47 -13.48 -2.48
N GLU A 141 -108.86 -13.70 -1.20
CA GLU A 141 -110.22 -13.78 -0.59
C GLU A 141 -111.38 -14.47 -1.37
N SER A 142 -112.37 -15.16 -0.82
CA SER A 142 -112.78 -15.54 0.55
C SER A 142 -114.01 -16.49 0.49
N THR A 143 -113.99 -17.54 1.32
CA THR A 143 -115.06 -18.13 2.18
C THR A 143 -116.53 -18.38 1.75
N SER A 144 -117.03 -19.58 2.12
CA SER A 144 -118.28 -19.95 2.88
C SER A 144 -118.68 -21.41 2.51
N HIS A 145 -118.80 -22.45 3.35
CA HIS A 145 -119.54 -22.82 4.59
C HIS A 145 -120.62 -23.91 4.34
N ILE A 146 -120.64 -24.98 5.17
CA ILE A 146 -121.77 -25.82 5.71
C ILE A 146 -121.18 -27.20 6.17
N SER A 147 -120.99 -27.46 7.49
CA SER A 147 -121.81 -28.17 8.53
C SER A 147 -121.75 -29.72 8.57
N THR A 148 -121.28 -30.30 9.69
CA THR A 148 -122.03 -31.18 10.65
C THR A 148 -121.11 -32.04 11.55
N ASN A 149 -121.25 -31.86 12.88
CA ASN A 149 -120.91 -32.75 13.99
C ASN A 149 -119.53 -33.46 13.97
N ASN A 150 -118.47 -32.70 14.22
CA ASN A 150 -117.10 -33.22 14.19
C ASN A 150 -116.42 -33.14 15.57
N LEU A 151 -115.21 -33.73 15.67
CA LEU A 151 -114.43 -33.79 16.91
C LEU A 151 -114.20 -32.42 17.56
N TYR A 152 -114.12 -31.34 16.76
CA TYR A 152 -113.94 -30.00 17.28
C TYR A 152 -115.12 -29.54 18.11
N ASP A 153 -116.35 -29.75 17.62
CA ASP A 153 -117.57 -29.37 18.34
C ASP A 153 -117.69 -30.14 19.67
N GLN A 154 -117.25 -31.40 19.72
CA GLN A 154 -117.24 -32.21 20.95
C GLN A 154 -116.23 -31.68 21.97
N ILE A 155 -115.01 -31.36 21.53
CA ILE A 155 -113.98 -30.77 22.41
C ILE A 155 -114.41 -29.37 22.87
N HIS A 156 -115.00 -28.57 21.98
CA HIS A 156 -115.47 -27.23 22.29
C HIS A 156 -116.60 -27.24 23.33
N SER A 157 -117.54 -28.19 23.22
CA SER A 157 -118.59 -28.40 24.23
C SER A 157 -118.02 -28.80 25.60
N LEU A 158 -117.04 -29.71 25.63
CA LEU A 158 -116.36 -30.13 26.87
C LEU A 158 -115.50 -29.01 27.48
N ALA A 159 -114.86 -28.19 26.64
CA ALA A 159 -114.10 -27.00 27.08
C ALA A 159 -115.03 -25.96 27.72
N THR A 160 -116.17 -25.67 27.09
CA THR A 160 -117.13 -24.66 27.54
C THR A 160 -117.87 -25.08 28.82
N SER A 161 -118.08 -26.38 29.02
CA SER A 161 -118.65 -26.94 30.26
C SER A 161 -117.62 -27.09 31.40
N GLY A 162 -116.35 -26.73 31.17
CA GLY A 162 -115.29 -26.75 32.18
C GLY A 162 -114.82 -28.15 32.61
N THR A 163 -115.28 -29.22 31.93
CA THR A 163 -114.93 -30.60 32.26
C THR A 163 -113.73 -31.14 31.47
N LEU A 164 -113.24 -30.42 30.46
CA LEU A 164 -112.16 -30.88 29.59
C LEU A 164 -110.85 -31.21 30.33
N THR A 165 -110.49 -30.44 31.35
CA THR A 165 -109.25 -30.59 32.14
C THR A 165 -109.19 -31.88 32.96
N SER A 166 -110.34 -32.50 33.30
CA SER A 166 -110.35 -33.81 33.96
C SER A 166 -110.17 -34.97 32.97
N TYR A 167 -110.57 -34.79 31.71
CA TYR A 167 -110.43 -35.80 30.66
C TYR A 167 -109.08 -35.73 29.94
N ILE A 168 -108.50 -34.54 29.78
CA ILE A 168 -107.24 -34.31 29.06
C ILE A 168 -106.24 -33.60 29.98
N PRO A 169 -105.20 -34.28 30.46
CA PRO A 169 -104.20 -33.70 31.38
C PRO A 169 -103.12 -32.84 30.69
N TRP A 170 -103.16 -32.69 29.35
CA TRP A 170 -102.25 -31.81 28.62
C TRP A 170 -102.69 -30.35 28.76
N PRO A 171 -101.76 -29.40 29.05
CA PRO A 171 -102.09 -27.98 29.10
C PRO A 171 -102.74 -27.51 27.79
N GLU A 172 -103.97 -27.01 27.87
CA GLU A 172 -104.59 -26.31 26.75
C GLU A 172 -104.04 -24.88 26.70
N THR A 173 -103.55 -24.47 25.54
CA THR A 173 -103.17 -23.08 25.30
C THR A 173 -104.28 -22.37 24.54
N SER A 174 -105.28 -21.88 25.25
CA SER A 174 -106.37 -21.06 24.69
C SER A 174 -106.17 -19.55 24.95
N GLY A 175 -104.92 -19.05 24.94
CA GLY A 175 -104.67 -17.65 25.31
C GLY A 175 -103.36 -16.94 24.92
N ILE A 176 -102.45 -17.53 24.13
CA ILE A 176 -101.19 -16.84 23.72
C ILE A 176 -100.83 -17.10 22.25
N CYS A 177 -101.80 -16.89 21.35
CA CYS A 177 -101.58 -16.70 19.91
C CYS A 177 -102.34 -15.45 19.44
N LYS A 178 -102.12 -14.29 20.07
CA LYS A 178 -102.59 -13.00 19.54
C LYS A 178 -101.75 -12.64 18.31
N GLY A 179 -102.13 -13.16 17.15
CA GLY A 179 -101.46 -12.91 15.88
C GLY A 179 -101.76 -13.91 14.76
N PHE A 180 -102.47 -15.00 15.03
CA PHE A 180 -102.99 -15.94 14.03
C PHE A 180 -104.44 -16.27 14.41
N ASN A 181 -105.38 -16.23 13.45
CA ASN A 181 -106.83 -16.40 13.62
C ASN A 181 -107.24 -17.60 14.49
N ALA A 182 -107.21 -17.40 15.81
CA ALA A 182 -107.35 -18.41 16.86
C ALA A 182 -108.81 -18.73 17.24
N GLU A 183 -109.77 -18.36 16.40
CA GLU A 183 -111.17 -18.82 16.56
C GLU A 183 -111.43 -20.14 15.82
N THR A 184 -110.41 -20.71 15.17
CA THR A 184 -110.57 -21.83 14.22
C THR A 184 -109.96 -23.16 14.64
N SER A 185 -109.36 -23.26 15.84
CA SER A 185 -108.80 -24.52 16.35
C SER A 185 -108.55 -24.54 17.88
N HIS A 186 -108.77 -25.68 18.54
CA HIS A 186 -108.30 -25.96 19.91
C HIS A 186 -106.85 -26.44 19.89
N CYS A 187 -105.99 -25.96 20.79
CA CYS A 187 -104.57 -26.29 20.79
C CYS A 187 -104.08 -26.74 22.19
N PHE A 188 -103.59 -27.98 22.25
CA PHE A 188 -102.98 -28.58 23.44
C PHE A 188 -101.48 -28.59 23.27
N SER A 189 -100.73 -28.15 24.29
CA SER A 189 -99.28 -28.06 24.18
C SER A 189 -98.55 -28.50 25.43
N SER A 190 -97.37 -29.07 25.23
CA SER A 190 -96.38 -29.31 26.28
C SER A 190 -95.18 -28.40 26.06
N PHE A 191 -94.59 -27.95 27.17
CA PHE A 191 -93.50 -26.99 27.18
C PHE A 191 -92.19 -27.66 27.61
N CYS A 192 -91.08 -27.19 27.04
CA CYS A 192 -89.73 -27.52 27.49
C CYS A 192 -88.99 -26.26 27.96
N SER A 193 -88.01 -26.44 28.83
CA SER A 193 -87.16 -25.36 29.35
C SER A 193 -86.22 -24.85 28.25
N GLY A 194 -86.51 -23.67 27.70
CA GLY A 194 -85.55 -22.91 26.90
C GLY A 194 -84.48 -22.25 27.77
N VAL A 195 -83.44 -21.69 27.15
CA VAL A 195 -82.32 -21.03 27.87
C VAL A 195 -82.78 -19.78 28.63
N SER A 196 -83.88 -19.15 28.19
CA SER A 196 -84.35 -17.85 28.71
C SER A 196 -85.85 -17.79 29.04
N PHE A 197 -86.70 -18.67 28.48
CA PHE A 197 -88.15 -18.77 28.71
C PHE A 197 -88.67 -20.18 28.34
N SER A 198 -89.84 -20.58 28.84
CA SER A 198 -90.49 -21.85 28.47
C SER A 198 -90.98 -21.81 27.02
N ILE A 199 -90.65 -22.83 26.23
CA ILE A 199 -90.98 -22.91 24.79
C ILE A 199 -91.88 -24.12 24.55
N ILE A 200 -92.88 -23.97 23.67
CA ILE A 200 -93.76 -25.08 23.24
C ILE A 200 -92.90 -26.15 22.52
N GLU A 201 -92.77 -27.31 23.14
CA GLU A 201 -92.03 -28.46 22.62
C GLU A 201 -92.88 -29.24 21.62
N LYS A 202 -94.11 -29.56 22.04
CA LYS A 202 -95.10 -30.28 21.24
C LYS A 202 -96.43 -29.57 21.30
N CYS A 203 -97.14 -29.52 20.19
CA CYS A 203 -98.51 -29.03 20.13
C CYS A 203 -99.39 -29.98 19.33
N VAL A 204 -100.66 -30.08 19.70
CA VAL A 204 -101.69 -30.79 18.96
C VAL A 204 -102.86 -29.84 18.79
N SER A 205 -103.21 -29.54 17.54
CA SER A 205 -104.28 -28.61 17.22
C SER A 205 -105.42 -29.32 16.50
N VAL A 206 -106.64 -29.16 16.98
CA VAL A 206 -107.88 -29.68 16.36
C VAL A 206 -108.59 -28.51 15.70
N LYS A 207 -108.79 -28.56 14.38
CA LYS A 207 -109.45 -27.49 13.59
C LYS A 207 -110.97 -27.63 13.60
N ILE A 208 -111.71 -26.56 13.26
CA ILE A 208 -113.19 -26.55 13.16
C ILE A 208 -113.76 -27.71 12.32
N ASP A 209 -113.04 -28.23 11.32
CA ASP A 209 -113.50 -29.36 10.50
C ASP A 209 -113.30 -30.74 11.17
N GLY A 210 -112.75 -30.79 12.38
CA GLY A 210 -112.43 -32.00 13.13
C GLY A 210 -111.05 -32.60 12.81
N THR A 211 -110.26 -31.98 11.93
CA THR A 211 -108.93 -32.48 11.58
C THR A 211 -107.91 -32.18 12.70
N ILE A 212 -107.09 -33.17 13.04
CA ILE A 212 -106.04 -33.05 14.06
C ILE A 212 -104.71 -32.81 13.37
N THR A 213 -103.91 -31.90 13.93
CA THR A 213 -102.55 -31.65 13.46
C THR A 213 -101.57 -31.73 14.62
N PHE A 214 -100.48 -32.45 14.42
CA PHE A 214 -99.41 -32.58 15.41
C PHE A 214 -98.24 -31.68 15.01
N GLY A 215 -97.64 -31.02 15.99
CA GLY A 215 -96.54 -30.09 15.79
C GLY A 215 -95.45 -30.25 16.84
N VAL A 216 -94.20 -30.02 16.43
CA VAL A 216 -93.02 -30.04 17.30
C VAL A 216 -92.18 -28.81 17.01
N PHE A 217 -91.86 -28.01 18.03
CA PHE A 217 -91.16 -26.71 17.90
C PHE A 217 -91.71 -25.82 16.77
N GLY A 218 -93.04 -25.74 16.64
CA GLY A 218 -93.72 -24.92 15.63
C GLY A 218 -93.71 -25.46 14.20
N LYS A 219 -93.18 -26.68 13.96
CA LYS A 219 -93.28 -27.35 12.65
C LYS A 219 -94.34 -28.45 12.69
N LYS A 220 -95.25 -28.47 11.71
CA LYS A 220 -96.25 -29.52 11.53
C LYS A 220 -95.55 -30.84 11.18
N ILE A 221 -95.95 -31.92 11.84
CA ILE A 221 -95.50 -33.29 11.58
C ILE A 221 -96.66 -34.05 10.94
N GLU A 222 -96.37 -34.77 9.86
CA GLU A 222 -97.31 -35.67 9.21
C GLU A 222 -97.63 -36.86 10.12
N GLU A 223 -98.91 -37.18 10.29
CA GLU A 223 -99.43 -38.23 11.19
C GLU A 223 -98.79 -39.61 10.91
N GLN A 224 -98.53 -39.89 9.64
CA GLN A 224 -97.88 -41.12 9.17
C GLN A 224 -96.49 -41.34 9.80
N LYS A 225 -95.75 -40.26 10.11
CA LYS A 225 -94.42 -40.33 10.74
C LYS A 225 -94.47 -40.53 12.26
N LEU A 226 -95.62 -40.24 12.87
CA LEU A 226 -95.84 -40.42 14.31
C LEU A 226 -96.36 -41.83 14.63
N ASN A 227 -96.82 -42.55 13.61
CA ASN A 227 -97.54 -43.82 13.75
C ASN A 227 -98.78 -43.68 14.65
N ILE A 228 -99.41 -42.49 14.62
CA ILE A 228 -100.63 -42.15 15.35
C ILE A 228 -101.74 -41.95 14.31
N ILE A 229 -102.89 -42.58 14.53
CA ILE A 229 -104.08 -42.41 13.69
C ILE A 229 -104.88 -41.23 14.24
N PRO A 230 -105.22 -40.20 13.46
CA PRO A 230 -106.04 -39.10 13.93
C PRO A 230 -107.37 -39.59 14.49
N ALA A 231 -107.65 -39.21 15.73
CA ALA A 231 -108.86 -39.53 16.44
C ALA A 231 -110.07 -38.87 15.78
N LYS A 232 -111.22 -39.55 15.85
CA LYS A 232 -112.51 -39.00 15.40
C LYS A 232 -113.46 -38.66 16.56
N ASN A 233 -113.17 -39.15 17.76
CA ASN A 233 -113.91 -38.90 18.98
C ASN A 233 -112.95 -38.51 20.14
N VAL A 234 -113.51 -38.06 21.26
CA VAL A 234 -112.72 -37.53 22.39
C VAL A 234 -111.86 -38.60 23.07
N GLU A 235 -112.34 -39.85 23.20
CA GLU A 235 -111.58 -40.94 23.83
C GLU A 235 -110.33 -41.33 23.03
N GLU A 236 -110.47 -41.46 21.70
CA GLU A 236 -109.35 -41.65 20.80
C GLU A 236 -108.41 -40.44 20.81
N PHE A 237 -108.93 -39.22 21.00
CA PHE A 237 -108.11 -38.01 21.04
C PHE A 237 -107.23 -37.97 22.30
N VAL A 238 -107.76 -38.38 23.45
CA VAL A 238 -106.97 -38.54 24.68
C VAL A 238 -105.85 -39.56 24.47
N LYS A 239 -106.13 -40.67 23.78
CA LYS A 239 -105.12 -41.67 23.42
C LYS A 239 -104.05 -41.10 22.50
N ASN A 240 -104.45 -40.31 21.49
CA ASN A 240 -103.50 -39.62 20.60
C ASN A 240 -102.57 -38.66 21.35
N LEU A 241 -103.08 -37.93 22.35
CA LEU A 241 -102.27 -37.06 23.19
C LEU A 241 -101.27 -37.87 24.03
N GLN A 242 -101.71 -38.96 24.66
CA GLN A 242 -100.84 -39.84 25.44
C GLN A 242 -99.76 -40.52 24.58
N ASP A 243 -100.10 -40.93 23.37
CA ASP A 243 -99.15 -41.55 22.45
C ASP A 243 -98.17 -40.51 21.86
N PHE A 244 -98.63 -39.30 21.58
CA PHE A 244 -97.77 -38.19 21.17
C PHE A 244 -96.84 -37.71 22.31
N GLU A 245 -97.28 -37.81 23.56
CA GLU A 245 -96.44 -37.54 24.75
C GLU A 245 -95.24 -38.48 24.84
N LYS A 246 -95.42 -39.76 24.53
CA LYS A 246 -94.34 -40.77 24.55
C LYS A 246 -93.31 -40.59 23.44
N ILE A 247 -93.59 -39.78 22.42
CA ILE A 247 -92.67 -39.56 21.29
C ILE A 247 -91.50 -38.68 21.73
N ASN A 248 -90.26 -39.14 21.56
CA ASN A 248 -89.10 -38.33 21.95
C ASN A 248 -88.78 -37.28 20.89
N VAL A 249 -88.42 -36.08 21.34
CA VAL A 249 -88.08 -34.95 20.47
C VAL A 249 -86.58 -34.68 20.53
N CYS A 250 -85.99 -34.36 19.38
CA CYS A 250 -84.61 -33.91 19.30
C CYS A 250 -84.52 -32.45 19.74
N HIS A 251 -83.70 -32.14 20.76
CA HIS A 251 -83.48 -30.76 21.23
C HIS A 251 -82.32 -30.02 20.52
N GLY A 252 -81.93 -30.46 19.32
CA GLY A 252 -80.88 -29.81 18.53
C GLY A 252 -79.47 -30.00 19.10
N GLY A 253 -78.47 -29.39 18.46
CA GLY A 253 -77.07 -29.47 18.85
C GLY A 253 -76.66 -28.48 19.95
N PRO A 254 -75.37 -28.06 20.00
CA PRO A 254 -74.88 -27.17 21.04
C PRO A 254 -75.45 -25.75 20.91
N LEU A 255 -75.35 -24.97 21.99
CA LEU A 255 -75.74 -23.55 22.01
C LEU A 255 -74.97 -22.75 20.95
N VAL A 256 -75.67 -21.82 20.29
CA VAL A 256 -75.11 -20.97 19.23
C VAL A 256 -73.92 -20.14 19.74
N GLU A 257 -73.97 -19.70 21.01
CA GLU A 257 -72.91 -18.92 21.66
C GLU A 257 -71.54 -19.62 21.63
N ASN A 258 -71.50 -20.94 21.74
CA ASN A 258 -70.27 -21.71 21.69
C ASN A 258 -69.64 -21.75 20.29
N PHE A 259 -70.40 -21.40 19.25
CA PHE A 259 -70.03 -21.49 17.83
C PHE A 259 -70.61 -20.31 17.02
N GLN A 260 -70.25 -19.08 17.40
CA GLN A 260 -70.72 -17.84 16.77
C GLN A 260 -70.49 -17.75 15.24
N LYS A 261 -69.49 -18.47 14.70
CA LYS A 261 -69.27 -18.63 13.25
C LYS A 261 -69.45 -20.10 12.86
N HIS A 262 -70.66 -20.48 12.49
CA HIS A 262 -71.01 -21.81 11.97
C HIS A 262 -71.42 -21.71 10.50
N SER A 263 -71.34 -22.83 9.77
CA SER A 263 -71.73 -22.87 8.36
C SER A 263 -73.25 -22.96 8.25
N THR A 264 -73.87 -21.97 7.64
CA THR A 264 -75.32 -21.94 7.34
C THR A 264 -75.74 -23.02 6.34
N ALA A 265 -74.79 -23.65 5.64
CA ALA A 265 -75.04 -24.77 4.72
C ALA A 265 -75.16 -26.14 5.43
N LEU A 266 -74.81 -26.25 6.72
CA LEU A 266 -74.84 -27.52 7.46
C LEU A 266 -75.81 -27.50 8.65
N CYS A 267 -75.97 -26.34 9.30
CA CYS A 267 -76.83 -26.18 10.47
C CYS A 267 -77.44 -24.78 10.55
N VAL A 268 -78.58 -24.67 11.23
CA VAL A 268 -79.33 -23.43 11.45
C VAL A 268 -79.62 -23.29 12.96
N ALA A 269 -79.64 -22.07 13.47
CA ALA A 269 -80.07 -21.79 14.84
C ALA A 269 -81.59 -21.99 14.97
N ASP A 270 -82.02 -22.83 15.90
CA ASP A 270 -83.45 -23.01 16.20
C ASP A 270 -83.96 -22.01 17.23
N CYS A 271 -85.30 -21.99 17.42
CA CYS A 271 -85.98 -21.10 18.37
C CYS A 271 -85.57 -21.33 19.84
N THR A 272 -84.87 -22.41 20.17
CA THR A 272 -84.34 -22.70 21.51
C THR A 272 -82.94 -22.12 21.73
N GLY A 273 -82.35 -21.43 20.74
CA GLY A 273 -80.99 -20.89 20.79
C GLY A 273 -79.90 -21.93 20.53
N ARG A 274 -80.25 -23.09 19.94
CA ARG A 274 -79.34 -24.21 19.67
C ARG A 274 -79.13 -24.42 18.17
N LEU A 275 -77.95 -24.91 17.81
CA LEU A 275 -77.61 -25.24 16.42
C LEU A 275 -78.17 -26.60 16.02
N ARG A 276 -79.10 -26.62 15.09
CA ARG A 276 -79.74 -27.82 14.57
C ARG A 276 -79.25 -28.12 13.16
N HIS A 277 -79.01 -29.40 12.85
CA HIS A 277 -78.68 -29.80 11.48
C HIS A 277 -79.86 -29.49 10.55
N ILE A 278 -79.61 -29.05 9.31
CA ILE A 278 -80.67 -28.69 8.35
C ILE A 278 -81.65 -29.86 8.15
N ASP A 279 -81.13 -31.07 7.92
CA ASP A 279 -81.93 -32.31 7.81
C ASP A 279 -82.25 -32.99 9.16
N CYS A 280 -82.56 -32.22 10.21
CA CYS A 280 -82.90 -32.80 11.50
C CYS A 280 -84.29 -33.47 11.46
N CYS A 281 -84.37 -34.75 11.82
CA CYS A 281 -85.62 -35.53 11.83
C CYS A 281 -86.68 -35.08 12.86
N LEU A 282 -86.33 -34.17 13.79
CA LEU A 282 -87.15 -33.59 14.89
C LEU A 282 -87.67 -34.60 15.92
N ILE A 283 -88.10 -35.78 15.49
CA ILE A 283 -88.57 -36.90 16.30
C ILE A 283 -87.51 -38.00 16.29
N ILE A 284 -87.39 -38.73 17.39
CA ILE A 284 -86.41 -39.80 17.58
C ILE A 284 -87.01 -41.02 18.27
N GLU A 285 -86.54 -42.20 17.87
CA GLU A 285 -86.87 -43.48 18.50
C GLU A 285 -86.03 -43.63 19.80
N LYS A 286 -86.58 -44.37 20.78
CA LYS A 286 -86.31 -44.31 22.24
C LYS A 286 -84.82 -44.17 22.68
N ASN A 287 -84.63 -43.45 23.79
CA ASN A 287 -83.41 -43.30 24.61
C ASN A 287 -82.22 -42.49 24.05
N LEU A 288 -82.45 -41.63 23.05
CA LEU A 288 -81.44 -40.65 22.59
C LEU A 288 -81.91 -39.22 22.90
N LYS A 289 -80.96 -38.34 23.26
CA LYS A 289 -81.23 -36.89 23.48
C LYS A 289 -81.26 -36.07 22.18
N TYR A 290 -80.68 -36.63 21.11
CA TYR A 290 -80.45 -35.97 19.82
C TYR A 290 -80.62 -36.97 18.68
N CYS A 291 -81.11 -36.53 17.52
CA CYS A 291 -81.13 -37.38 16.32
C CYS A 291 -79.70 -37.64 15.80
N ILE A 292 -79.49 -38.71 15.04
CA ILE A 292 -78.18 -39.12 14.52
C ILE A 292 -77.48 -37.98 13.76
N LYS A 293 -78.24 -37.16 13.02
CA LYS A 293 -77.71 -36.01 12.27
C LYS A 293 -77.21 -34.91 13.21
N CYS A 294 -77.98 -34.54 14.23
CA CYS A 294 -77.56 -33.54 15.22
C CYS A 294 -76.43 -34.06 16.13
N GLN A 295 -76.41 -35.36 16.45
CA GLN A 295 -75.31 -35.98 17.19
C GLN A 295 -74.00 -35.96 16.38
N LYS A 296 -74.07 -36.26 15.07
CA LYS A 296 -72.92 -36.13 14.15
C LYS A 296 -72.49 -34.67 14.00
N LEU A 297 -73.43 -33.73 13.94
CA LEU A 297 -73.13 -32.29 13.94
C LEU A 297 -72.31 -31.89 15.18
N CYS A 298 -72.71 -32.31 16.38
CA CYS A 298 -71.96 -32.06 17.62
C CYS A 298 -70.51 -32.57 17.53
N LYS A 299 -70.31 -33.80 17.02
CA LYS A 299 -68.97 -34.38 16.84
C LYS A 299 -68.14 -33.63 15.80
N SER A 300 -68.76 -33.23 14.68
CA SER A 300 -68.10 -32.46 13.61
C SER A 300 -67.67 -31.07 14.09
N LEU A 301 -68.52 -30.35 14.82
CA LEU A 301 -68.21 -29.04 15.39
C LEU A 301 -67.13 -29.13 16.48
N ALA A 302 -67.17 -30.17 17.33
CA ALA A 302 -66.13 -30.42 18.33
C ALA A 302 -64.77 -30.74 17.68
N MET A 303 -64.74 -31.56 16.62
CA MET A 303 -63.52 -31.80 15.85
C MET A 303 -63.00 -30.56 15.14
N TRP A 304 -63.89 -29.73 14.59
CA TRP A 304 -63.51 -28.46 13.96
C TRP A 304 -62.82 -27.53 14.97
N LYS A 305 -63.40 -27.38 16.18
CA LYS A 305 -62.80 -26.61 17.28
C LYS A 305 -61.40 -27.15 17.64
N LYS A 306 -61.27 -28.47 17.81
CA LYS A 306 -60.00 -29.13 18.15
C LYS A 306 -58.94 -29.04 17.05
N ARG A 307 -59.33 -29.06 15.76
CA ARG A 307 -58.41 -28.88 14.62
C ARG A 307 -57.89 -27.44 14.52
N LYS A 308 -58.73 -26.46 14.86
CA LYS A 308 -58.34 -25.04 14.90
C LYS A 308 -57.39 -24.76 16.08
N GLU A 309 -57.67 -25.32 17.25
CA GLU A 309 -56.80 -25.24 18.44
C GLU A 309 -55.42 -25.90 18.19
N ASN A 310 -55.37 -26.96 17.38
CA ASN A 310 -54.12 -27.64 17.00
C ASN A 310 -53.43 -27.09 15.73
N GLY A 311 -53.85 -25.93 15.20
CA GLY A 311 -53.15 -25.24 14.12
C GLY A 311 -53.16 -25.93 12.74
N ALA A 312 -54.12 -26.81 12.46
CA ALA A 312 -54.19 -27.50 11.17
C ALA A 312 -54.73 -26.57 10.05
N GLN A 313 -53.91 -26.32 9.01
CA GLN A 313 -54.33 -25.62 7.79
C GLN A 313 -55.23 -26.50 6.92
N GLU A 314 -56.17 -25.87 6.20
CA GLU A 314 -57.08 -26.51 5.25
C GLU A 314 -56.32 -27.35 4.20
N ARG A 315 -56.83 -28.54 3.84
CA ARG A 315 -56.23 -29.38 2.80
C ARG A 315 -56.37 -28.69 1.45
N ILE A 316 -55.27 -28.09 0.98
CA ILE A 316 -55.16 -27.57 -0.39
C ILE A 316 -55.05 -28.75 -1.36
N PHE A 317 -56.08 -28.98 -2.18
CA PHE A 317 -56.01 -29.92 -3.30
C PHE A 317 -55.13 -29.31 -4.42
N LEU A 318 -53.93 -29.85 -4.59
CA LEU A 318 -52.98 -29.44 -5.62
C LEU A 318 -53.01 -30.43 -6.80
N CYS A 319 -53.05 -29.91 -8.03
CA CYS A 319 -52.99 -30.77 -9.22
C CYS A 319 -51.67 -31.58 -9.29
N PRO A 320 -51.64 -32.72 -10.03
CA PRO A 320 -50.50 -33.65 -10.02
C PRO A 320 -49.15 -33.01 -10.35
N THR A 321 -49.10 -32.08 -11.29
CA THR A 321 -47.87 -31.35 -11.67
C THR A 321 -47.40 -30.39 -10.57
N LYS A 322 -48.32 -29.68 -9.91
CA LYS A 322 -47.97 -28.84 -8.73
C LYS A 322 -47.50 -29.70 -7.55
N ARG A 323 -48.09 -30.87 -7.35
CA ARG A 323 -47.69 -31.82 -6.29
C ARG A 323 -46.30 -32.41 -6.53
N GLN A 324 -45.95 -32.77 -7.77
CA GLN A 324 -44.58 -33.19 -8.11
C GLN A 324 -43.54 -32.07 -7.87
N ARG A 325 -43.87 -30.82 -8.22
CA ARG A 325 -43.00 -29.67 -7.98
C ARG A 325 -42.80 -29.42 -6.48
N LEU A 326 -43.87 -29.52 -5.69
CA LEU A 326 -43.79 -29.41 -4.22
C LEU A 326 -42.94 -30.53 -3.61
N ASN A 327 -43.12 -31.78 -4.04
CA ASN A 327 -42.33 -32.92 -3.58
C ASN A 327 -40.84 -32.76 -3.94
N LYS A 328 -40.53 -32.19 -5.11
CA LYS A 328 -39.16 -31.85 -5.49
C LYS A 328 -38.57 -30.78 -4.57
N LEU A 329 -39.30 -29.69 -4.32
CA LEU A 329 -38.89 -28.63 -3.39
C LEU A 329 -38.71 -29.15 -1.96
N GLN A 330 -39.55 -30.06 -1.49
CA GLN A 330 -39.41 -30.71 -0.18
C GLN A 330 -38.16 -31.59 -0.12
N ARG A 331 -37.89 -32.38 -1.17
CA ARG A 331 -36.65 -33.17 -1.28
C ARG A 331 -35.42 -32.27 -1.31
N ASP A 332 -35.45 -31.18 -2.08
CA ASP A 332 -34.36 -30.21 -2.14
C ASP A 332 -34.14 -29.55 -0.78
N LYS A 333 -35.21 -29.16 -0.06
CA LYS A 333 -35.17 -28.61 1.31
C LYS A 333 -34.54 -29.60 2.30
N ILE A 334 -34.89 -30.88 2.23
CA ILE A 334 -34.32 -31.92 3.10
C ILE A 334 -32.84 -32.13 2.76
N CYS A 335 -32.48 -32.16 1.47
CA CYS A 335 -31.09 -32.29 1.03
C CYS A 335 -30.24 -31.09 1.48
N LEU A 336 -30.77 -29.87 1.37
CA LEU A 336 -30.17 -28.64 1.89
C LEU A 336 -29.99 -28.70 3.41
N LYS A 337 -31.02 -29.12 4.18
CA LYS A 337 -30.90 -29.32 5.63
C LYS A 337 -29.78 -30.29 5.98
N LYS A 338 -29.70 -31.44 5.30
CA LYS A 338 -28.62 -32.43 5.52
C LYS A 338 -27.24 -31.86 5.17
N LYS A 339 -27.12 -31.08 4.10
CA LYS A 339 -25.85 -30.40 3.74
C LYS A 339 -25.43 -29.38 4.79
N VAL A 340 -26.36 -28.57 5.28
CA VAL A 340 -26.10 -27.60 6.37
C VAL A 340 -25.65 -28.32 7.64
N LEU A 341 -26.31 -29.42 8.00
CA LEU A 341 -25.98 -30.19 9.19
C LEU A 341 -24.59 -30.82 9.11
N ARG A 342 -24.21 -31.37 7.94
CA ARG A 342 -22.85 -31.85 7.67
C ARG A 342 -21.81 -30.73 7.72
N ALA A 343 -22.14 -29.57 7.15
CA ALA A 343 -21.25 -28.41 7.18
C ALA A 343 -21.03 -27.89 8.61
N ASN A 344 -22.09 -27.83 9.42
CA ASN A 344 -22.00 -27.42 10.83
C ASN A 344 -21.14 -28.41 11.64
N LYS A 345 -21.35 -29.72 11.47
CA LYS A 345 -20.53 -30.74 12.14
C LYS A 345 -19.05 -30.65 11.75
N LYS A 346 -18.76 -30.38 10.47
CA LYS A 346 -17.38 -30.13 10.01
C LYS A 346 -16.80 -28.85 10.62
N LEU A 347 -17.62 -27.82 10.81
CA LEU A 347 -17.22 -26.55 11.40
C LEU A 347 -16.93 -26.68 12.91
N GLU A 348 -17.69 -27.53 13.62
CA GLU A 348 -17.41 -27.90 15.01
C GLU A 348 -16.08 -28.66 15.14
N ASN A 349 -15.85 -29.69 14.31
CA ASN A 349 -14.59 -30.44 14.34
C ASN A 349 -13.38 -29.53 14.07
N LEU A 350 -13.47 -28.65 13.06
CA LEU A 350 -12.40 -27.69 12.76
C LEU A 350 -12.18 -26.67 13.88
N ARG A 351 -13.22 -26.30 14.64
CA ARG A 351 -13.09 -25.44 15.82
C ARG A 351 -12.37 -26.14 16.96
N LEU A 352 -12.63 -27.43 17.17
CA LEU A 352 -11.95 -28.26 18.17
C LEU A 352 -10.47 -28.42 17.83
N GLU A 353 -10.13 -28.80 16.60
CA GLU A 353 -8.74 -28.90 16.13
C GLU A 353 -8.00 -27.55 16.29
N LEU A 354 -8.64 -26.44 15.95
CA LEU A 354 -8.08 -25.10 16.16
C LEU A 354 -7.85 -24.77 17.65
N HIS A 355 -8.72 -25.24 18.52
CA HIS A 355 -8.60 -25.02 19.97
C HIS A 355 -7.45 -25.83 20.57
N GLU A 356 -7.27 -27.09 20.15
CA GLU A 356 -6.13 -27.92 20.55
C GLU A 356 -4.79 -27.33 20.11
N VAL A 357 -4.68 -26.89 18.85
CA VAL A 357 -3.46 -26.23 18.34
C VAL A 357 -3.17 -24.91 19.08
N LYS A 358 -4.20 -24.11 19.38
CA LYS A 358 -4.05 -22.89 20.19
C LYS A 358 -3.58 -23.17 21.61
N ASN A 359 -4.11 -24.22 22.24
CA ASN A 359 -3.68 -24.63 23.58
C ASN A 359 -2.25 -25.19 23.57
N GLY A 360 -1.85 -25.90 22.52
CA GLY A 360 -0.47 -26.33 22.31
C GLY A 360 0.50 -25.14 22.17
N MET A 361 0.12 -24.11 21.40
CA MET A 361 0.93 -22.89 21.29
C MET A 361 0.98 -22.06 22.58
N ALA A 362 -0.08 -22.08 23.40
CA ALA A 362 -0.13 -21.38 24.68
C ALA A 362 0.78 -21.99 25.76
N LYS A 363 1.18 -23.26 25.62
CA LYS A 363 2.11 -23.94 26.55
C LYS A 363 3.57 -23.46 26.42
N TYR A 364 3.96 -22.86 25.30
CA TYR A 364 5.32 -22.34 25.10
C TYR A 364 5.48 -20.96 25.75
N SER A 365 6.11 -20.90 26.92
CA SER A 365 6.47 -19.64 27.59
C SER A 365 7.75 -19.04 27.01
N ASP A 366 7.91 -17.71 27.08
CA ASP A 366 9.12 -17.02 26.60
C ASP A 366 10.38 -17.53 27.31
N LYS A 367 10.28 -17.89 28.60
CA LYS A 367 11.38 -18.47 29.39
C LYS A 367 11.82 -19.85 28.89
N LEU A 368 10.90 -20.66 28.38
CA LEU A 368 11.19 -22.01 27.87
C LEU A 368 11.89 -21.92 26.50
N ILE A 369 11.47 -20.99 25.66
CA ILE A 369 12.14 -20.67 24.38
C ILE A 369 13.56 -20.17 24.62
N GLU A 370 13.75 -19.30 25.62
CA GLU A 370 15.06 -18.75 25.97
C GLU A 370 16.02 -19.81 26.53
N LYS A 371 15.50 -20.74 27.34
CA LYS A 371 16.24 -21.89 27.86
C LYS A 371 16.64 -22.89 26.75
N GLU A 372 15.82 -23.07 25.72
CA GLU A 372 16.17 -23.93 24.58
C GLU A 372 17.12 -23.23 23.60
N LEU A 373 16.96 -21.93 23.34
CA LEU A 373 17.86 -21.14 22.49
C LEU A 373 19.27 -20.97 23.07
N THR A 374 19.42 -21.05 24.39
CA THR A 374 20.73 -20.99 25.08
C THR A 374 21.45 -22.33 25.08
N LYS A 375 20.73 -23.45 25.00
CA LYS A 375 21.32 -24.81 24.92
C LYS A 375 21.84 -25.19 23.53
N ILE A 376 21.36 -24.53 22.46
CA ILE A 376 21.79 -24.83 21.09
C ILE A 376 23.13 -24.14 20.83
N GLU A 377 24.22 -24.90 20.98
CA GLU A 377 25.56 -24.49 20.56
C GLU A 377 25.67 -24.40 19.04
N GLY A 378 26.27 -23.32 18.52
CA GLY A 378 26.48 -23.09 17.07
C GLY A 378 25.50 -22.14 16.37
N MET A 379 24.41 -21.72 17.03
CA MET A 379 23.48 -20.73 16.48
C MET A 379 23.95 -19.29 16.73
N ASN A 380 23.94 -18.45 15.69
CA ASN A 380 24.34 -17.05 15.83
C ASN A 380 23.25 -16.19 16.49
N GLU A 381 23.63 -15.08 17.11
CA GLU A 381 22.69 -14.19 17.82
C GLU A 381 21.60 -13.58 16.92
N SER A 382 21.90 -13.37 15.64
CA SER A 382 20.92 -12.86 14.66
C SER A 382 19.80 -13.87 14.41
N GLN A 383 20.13 -15.17 14.33
CA GLN A 383 19.17 -16.26 14.19
C GLN A 383 18.34 -16.42 15.46
N LYS A 384 18.97 -16.35 16.65
CA LYS A 384 18.24 -16.37 17.92
C LYS A 384 17.23 -15.21 17.99
N THR A 385 17.66 -14.01 17.60
CA THR A 385 16.79 -12.81 17.56
C THR A 385 15.63 -12.97 16.57
N LEU A 386 15.90 -13.50 15.37
CA LEU A 386 14.85 -13.78 14.38
C LEU A 386 13.80 -14.76 14.93
N ILE A 387 14.24 -15.85 15.57
CA ILE A 387 13.33 -16.85 16.14
C ILE A 387 12.45 -16.22 17.23
N ARG A 388 13.05 -15.45 18.15
CA ARG A 388 12.30 -14.69 19.17
C ARG A 388 11.21 -13.82 18.53
N GLU A 389 11.54 -13.14 17.46
CA GLU A 389 10.59 -12.29 16.73
C GLU A 389 9.51 -13.07 15.99
N CYS A 390 9.80 -14.26 15.47
CA CYS A 390 8.78 -15.14 14.89
C CYS A 390 7.76 -15.60 15.94
N PHE A 391 8.22 -15.97 17.15
CA PHE A 391 7.31 -16.34 18.24
C PHE A 391 6.55 -15.14 18.81
N ALA A 392 7.19 -13.96 18.93
CA ALA A 392 6.49 -12.74 19.32
C ALA A 392 5.41 -12.36 18.28
N ALA A 393 5.67 -12.59 16.99
CA ALA A 393 4.70 -12.38 15.92
C ALA A 393 3.44 -13.22 16.07
N SER A 394 3.61 -14.50 16.42
CA SER A 394 2.50 -15.47 16.46
C SER A 394 1.56 -15.24 17.66
N LYS A 395 2.07 -14.65 18.74
CA LYS A 395 1.29 -14.32 19.95
C LYS A 395 0.31 -13.16 19.76
N ILE A 396 0.53 -12.30 18.76
CA ILE A 396 -0.22 -11.03 18.62
C ILE A 396 -1.42 -11.22 17.67
N LYS A 397 -2.64 -10.94 18.17
CA LYS A 397 -3.90 -11.05 17.41
C LYS A 397 -4.06 -10.01 16.29
N ASN A 398 -3.53 -8.80 16.48
CA ASN A 398 -3.59 -7.71 15.51
C ASN A 398 -2.19 -7.27 15.10
N SER A 399 -1.84 -7.47 13.82
CA SER A 399 -0.53 -7.14 13.26
C SER A 399 -0.15 -5.66 13.40
N ARG A 400 -1.12 -4.75 13.60
CA ARG A 400 -0.87 -3.32 13.80
C ARG A 400 -0.35 -2.95 15.20
N ASN A 401 -0.60 -3.78 16.21
CA ASN A 401 -0.17 -3.51 17.59
C ASN A 401 1.17 -4.17 17.94
N ARG A 402 1.89 -4.64 16.93
CA ARG A 402 3.15 -5.31 17.13
C ARG A 402 4.26 -4.34 17.50
N ARG A 403 4.91 -4.61 18.63
CA ARG A 403 6.19 -4.01 19.00
C ARG A 403 7.32 -4.94 18.53
N TYR A 404 8.43 -4.35 18.12
CA TYR A 404 9.63 -5.05 17.66
C TYR A 404 10.76 -4.76 18.64
N SER A 405 11.60 -5.74 18.90
CA SER A 405 12.84 -5.51 19.65
C SER A 405 13.75 -4.55 18.90
N GLU A 406 14.59 -3.82 19.64
CA GLU A 406 15.52 -2.86 19.07
C GLU A 406 16.53 -3.56 18.14
N ASN A 407 17.16 -4.63 18.61
CA ASN A 407 18.08 -5.41 17.79
C ASN A 407 17.44 -5.88 16.47
N TRP A 408 16.15 -6.25 16.48
CA TRP A 408 15.44 -6.59 15.26
C TRP A 408 15.18 -5.40 14.34
N LEU A 409 14.81 -4.24 14.91
CA LEU A 409 14.66 -2.99 14.15
C LEU A 409 15.97 -2.58 13.48
N LEU A 410 17.12 -2.74 14.16
CA LEU A 410 18.44 -2.48 13.62
C LEU A 410 18.78 -3.43 12.45
N LEU A 411 18.53 -4.73 12.62
CA LEU A 411 18.72 -5.72 11.54
C LEU A 411 17.81 -5.43 10.34
N CYS A 412 16.54 -5.08 10.59
CA CYS A 412 15.60 -4.69 9.55
C CYS A 412 16.04 -3.41 8.83
N LEU A 413 16.61 -2.45 9.56
CA LEU A 413 17.20 -1.25 9.00
C LEU A 413 18.36 -1.58 8.07
N LEU A 414 19.37 -2.30 8.56
CA LEU A 414 20.53 -2.73 7.77
C LEU A 414 20.12 -3.50 6.51
N PHE A 415 19.13 -4.38 6.63
CA PHE A 415 18.62 -5.15 5.51
C PHE A 415 17.87 -4.26 4.49
N SER A 416 17.06 -3.31 4.97
CA SER A 416 16.36 -2.36 4.10
C SER A 416 17.32 -1.45 3.33
N ILE A 417 18.44 -1.06 3.93
CA ILE A 417 19.49 -0.26 3.30
C ILE A 417 20.16 -1.06 2.19
N ARG A 418 20.44 -2.34 2.45
CA ARG A 418 21.11 -3.22 1.49
C ARG A 418 20.22 -3.61 0.30
N SER A 419 18.93 -3.88 0.55
CA SER A 419 17.98 -4.21 -0.52
C SER A 419 16.54 -3.88 -0.12
N PRO A 420 16.05 -2.68 -0.47
CA PRO A 420 14.66 -2.30 -0.25
C PRO A 420 13.67 -3.23 -0.98
N GLY A 421 14.07 -3.72 -2.16
CA GLY A 421 13.27 -4.64 -2.98
C GLY A 421 13.10 -6.01 -2.31
N ALA A 422 14.20 -6.62 -1.83
CA ALA A 422 14.13 -7.88 -1.11
C ALA A 422 13.38 -7.72 0.23
N TYR A 423 13.63 -6.62 0.95
CA TYR A 423 12.91 -6.30 2.17
C TYR A 423 11.39 -6.22 1.94
N LYS A 424 10.97 -5.49 0.90
CA LYS A 424 9.57 -5.37 0.50
C LYS A 424 8.98 -6.73 0.13
N TYR A 425 9.70 -7.52 -0.67
CA TYR A 425 9.26 -8.85 -1.07
C TYR A 425 9.08 -9.79 0.13
N LEU A 426 10.08 -9.92 1.03
CA LEU A 426 9.99 -10.79 2.21
C LEU A 426 8.85 -10.38 3.16
N ARG A 427 8.58 -9.07 3.25
CA ARG A 427 7.46 -8.55 4.02
C ARG A 427 6.10 -8.83 3.37
N GLU A 428 5.96 -8.55 2.07
CA GLU A 428 4.71 -8.73 1.32
C GLU A 428 4.33 -10.19 1.15
N SER A 429 5.33 -11.07 1.00
CA SER A 429 5.18 -12.52 1.01
C SER A 429 4.96 -13.11 2.41
N GLN A 430 5.02 -12.29 3.46
CA GLN A 430 4.90 -12.70 4.86
C GLN A 430 5.88 -13.80 5.29
N LEU A 431 7.03 -13.89 4.63
CA LEU A 431 8.08 -14.86 4.95
C LEU A 431 8.77 -14.55 6.28
N LEU A 432 8.94 -13.25 6.58
CA LEU A 432 9.58 -12.80 7.80
C LEU A 432 8.73 -11.75 8.53
N PRO A 433 8.82 -11.69 9.87
CA PRO A 433 8.15 -10.71 10.70
C PRO A 433 8.76 -9.30 10.57
N LEU A 434 8.66 -8.67 9.40
CA LEU A 434 9.32 -7.39 9.12
C LEU A 434 8.44 -6.15 9.41
N PRO A 435 8.98 -5.09 10.03
CA PRO A 435 8.28 -3.83 10.22
C PRO A 435 7.93 -3.16 8.89
N HIS A 436 6.90 -2.31 8.90
CA HIS A 436 6.56 -1.51 7.72
C HIS A 436 7.71 -0.55 7.38
N MET A 437 7.95 -0.30 6.08
CA MET A 437 9.01 0.62 5.63
C MET A 437 8.92 2.01 6.27
N LYS A 438 7.71 2.45 6.63
CA LYS A 438 7.49 3.71 7.37
C LYS A 438 8.20 3.71 8.73
N THR A 439 8.10 2.62 9.48
CA THR A 439 8.77 2.46 10.78
C THR A 439 10.29 2.47 10.62
N VAL A 440 10.80 1.78 9.60
CA VAL A 440 12.25 1.76 9.30
C VAL A 440 12.75 3.16 8.89
N ARG A 441 11.97 3.88 8.08
CA ARG A 441 12.28 5.27 7.70
C ARG A 441 12.21 6.23 8.87
N GLN A 442 11.32 6.00 9.84
CA GLN A 442 11.25 6.81 11.07
C GLN A 442 12.51 6.67 11.92
N LEU A 443 13.09 5.48 11.99
CA LEU A 443 14.40 5.28 12.64
C LEU A 443 15.49 6.08 11.92
N LEU A 444 15.54 6.02 10.58
CA LEU A 444 16.47 6.82 9.78
C LEU A 444 16.23 8.32 9.85
N SER A 445 15.01 8.78 10.11
CA SER A 445 14.71 10.20 10.25
C SER A 445 15.13 10.76 11.60
N SER A 446 15.33 9.91 12.61
CA SER A 446 15.77 10.32 13.95
C SER A 446 17.23 10.78 13.94
N LEU A 447 18.04 10.21 13.06
CA LEU A 447 19.41 10.65 12.82
C LEU A 447 19.36 12.00 12.09
N LYS A 448 19.76 13.10 12.72
CA LYS A 448 19.98 14.36 11.99
C LYS A 448 21.33 14.24 11.29
N THR A 449 21.43 14.68 10.05
CA THR A 449 22.72 14.85 9.36
C THR A 449 22.53 16.04 8.44
N THR A 450 23.09 17.17 8.83
CA THR A 450 23.20 18.38 8.02
C THR A 450 24.41 18.27 7.09
N CYS A 451 24.53 19.16 6.11
CA CYS A 451 25.84 19.36 5.48
C CYS A 451 26.79 19.92 6.56
N GLY A 452 28.08 19.62 6.42
CA GLY A 452 29.10 19.93 7.41
C GLY A 452 29.64 18.71 8.13
N PHE A 453 30.34 18.99 9.24
CA PHE A 453 30.79 18.00 10.19
C PHE A 453 29.74 17.86 11.30
N ASP A 454 29.07 16.72 11.32
CA ASP A 454 28.01 16.44 12.28
C ASP A 454 28.61 16.03 13.63
N SER A 455 28.46 16.90 14.64
CA SER A 455 29.01 16.69 15.98
C SER A 455 28.37 15.51 16.71
N GLU A 456 27.06 15.28 16.53
CA GLU A 456 26.35 14.14 17.13
C GLU A 456 26.87 12.83 16.52
N PHE A 457 27.06 12.81 15.19
CA PHE A 457 27.65 11.67 14.50
C PHE A 457 29.12 11.42 14.89
N LEU A 458 29.93 12.47 15.02
CA LEU A 458 31.33 12.34 15.42
C LEU A 458 31.47 11.81 16.86
N THR A 459 30.56 12.20 17.75
CA THR A 459 30.50 11.65 19.13
C THR A 459 30.17 10.16 19.10
N LEU A 460 29.23 9.74 18.26
CA LEU A 460 28.90 8.33 18.04
C LEU A 460 30.11 7.56 17.48
N LEU A 461 30.85 8.16 16.55
CA LEU A 461 32.07 7.58 16.00
C LEU A 461 33.16 7.48 17.08
N GLY A 462 33.31 8.49 17.95
CA GLY A 462 34.23 8.48 19.09
C GLY A 462 33.97 7.31 20.02
N LYS A 463 32.71 7.01 20.37
CA LYS A 463 32.34 5.81 21.15
C LYS A 463 32.83 4.52 20.47
N LYS A 464 32.70 4.41 19.15
CA LYS A 464 33.21 3.24 18.40
C LYS A 464 34.73 3.12 18.49
N VAL A 465 35.41 4.25 18.39
CA VAL A 465 36.88 4.34 18.35
C VAL A 465 37.50 4.10 19.72
N GLN A 466 36.78 4.35 20.82
CA GLN A 466 37.22 3.95 22.16
C GLN A 466 37.50 2.45 22.28
N HIS A 467 36.82 1.62 21.49
CA HIS A 467 37.02 0.16 21.46
C HIS A 467 38.14 -0.28 20.49
N MET A 468 38.75 0.63 19.75
CA MET A 468 39.88 0.33 18.87
C MET A 468 41.19 0.33 19.66
N SER A 469 42.13 -0.53 19.28
CA SER A 469 43.50 -0.49 19.79
C SER A 469 44.20 0.83 19.44
N SER A 470 45.28 1.19 20.13
CA SER A 470 45.99 2.47 19.86
C SER A 470 46.45 2.57 18.39
N VAL A 471 46.97 1.48 17.85
CA VAL A 471 47.43 1.36 16.45
C VAL A 471 46.29 1.57 15.46
N GLU A 472 45.08 1.07 15.76
CA GLU A 472 43.91 1.22 14.89
C GLU A 472 43.34 2.64 14.84
N LYS A 473 43.64 3.47 15.85
CA LYS A 473 43.23 4.87 15.90
C LYS A 473 44.03 5.76 14.95
N HIS A 474 45.18 5.31 14.46
CA HIS A 474 46.00 6.01 13.48
C HIS A 474 45.44 5.86 12.06
N GLY A 475 45.36 6.97 11.33
CA GLY A 475 44.64 7.02 10.07
C GLY A 475 44.90 8.27 9.23
N VAL A 476 44.38 8.24 8.01
CA VAL A 476 44.49 9.33 7.03
C VAL A 476 43.12 9.92 6.72
N LEU A 477 43.11 11.24 6.50
CA LEU A 477 41.93 11.98 6.07
C LEU A 477 41.93 12.11 4.54
N ILE A 478 40.94 11.51 3.90
CA ILE A 478 40.76 11.46 2.46
C ILE A 478 39.59 12.37 2.09
N PHE A 479 39.76 13.19 1.07
CA PHE A 479 38.66 13.98 0.54
C PHE A 479 38.74 14.12 -0.97
N ASP A 480 37.57 14.19 -1.59
CA ASP A 480 37.39 14.33 -3.02
C ASP A 480 35.98 14.85 -3.31
N GLU A 481 35.79 15.38 -4.51
CA GLU A 481 34.54 15.94 -4.98
C GLU A 481 33.85 15.03 -6.00
N VAL A 482 32.53 14.95 -5.90
CA VAL A 482 31.71 14.25 -6.89
C VAL A 482 30.73 15.19 -7.57
N ASN A 483 30.70 15.17 -8.90
CA ASN A 483 29.72 15.91 -9.69
C ASN A 483 28.32 15.30 -9.53
N LEU A 484 27.31 16.14 -9.34
CA LEU A 484 25.92 15.82 -9.05
C LEU A 484 24.95 16.58 -9.95
N ARG A 485 23.72 16.08 -10.07
CA ARG A 485 22.67 16.80 -10.79
C ARG A 485 22.04 17.87 -9.90
N GLN A 486 22.05 19.11 -10.36
CA GLN A 486 21.32 20.21 -9.74
C GLN A 486 19.83 19.85 -9.59
N SER A 487 19.31 20.05 -8.38
CA SER A 487 17.90 19.87 -8.06
C SER A 487 17.58 20.49 -6.71
N LEU A 488 16.44 21.15 -6.59
CA LEU A 488 15.94 21.70 -5.34
C LEU A 488 14.86 20.81 -4.74
N GLN A 489 14.93 20.52 -3.45
CA GLN A 489 13.90 19.77 -2.76
C GLN A 489 13.54 20.46 -1.45
N VAL A 490 12.24 20.49 -1.12
CA VAL A 490 11.77 21.00 0.17
C VAL A 490 11.99 19.95 1.24
N ASN A 491 12.70 20.31 2.30
CA ASN A 491 12.74 19.53 3.51
C ASN A 491 11.61 19.94 4.46
N THR A 492 10.63 19.07 4.60
CA THR A 492 9.45 19.34 5.44
C THR A 492 9.74 19.23 6.94
N SER A 493 10.84 18.58 7.35
CA SER A 493 11.16 18.36 8.76
C SER A 493 11.83 19.56 9.43
N ASN A 494 12.49 20.43 8.65
CA ASN A 494 13.13 21.66 9.13
C ASN A 494 12.65 22.92 8.37
N LEU A 495 11.75 22.77 7.41
CA LEU A 495 11.20 23.87 6.60
C LEU A 495 12.24 24.65 5.78
N SER A 496 13.31 23.97 5.35
CA SER A 496 14.37 24.56 4.51
C SER A 496 14.41 23.92 3.12
N TYR A 497 15.27 24.44 2.24
CA TYR A 497 15.63 23.78 1.00
C TYR A 497 16.84 22.85 1.13
N ILE A 498 16.86 21.80 0.31
CA ILE A 498 18.01 20.92 0.06
C ILE A 498 18.37 21.05 -1.42
N GLY A 499 19.67 21.12 -1.70
CA GLY A 499 20.22 21.17 -3.07
C GLY A 499 20.72 22.54 -3.52
N LEU A 500 20.73 23.50 -2.60
CA LEU A 500 21.54 24.72 -2.70
C LEU A 500 22.94 24.48 -2.15
N GLU A 501 23.85 25.40 -2.41
CA GLU A 501 25.17 25.42 -1.79
C GLU A 501 25.04 25.50 -0.25
N ASP A 502 25.72 24.61 0.45
CA ASP A 502 25.60 24.42 1.89
C ASP A 502 26.94 23.89 2.44
N TYR A 503 27.67 24.78 3.13
CA TYR A 503 28.93 24.46 3.80
C TYR A 503 28.74 24.05 5.29
N GLY A 504 27.50 23.80 5.73
CA GLY A 504 27.15 23.58 7.13
C GLY A 504 27.28 24.83 7.99
N ASP A 505 27.55 24.66 9.29
CA ASP A 505 27.77 25.76 10.28
C ASP A 505 29.10 26.50 10.09
N ALA A 506 29.60 26.59 8.86
CA ALA A 506 30.78 27.37 8.57
C ALA A 506 30.31 28.76 8.13
N ASP A 507 30.77 29.82 8.82
CA ASP A 507 30.52 31.26 8.53
C ASP A 507 31.02 31.72 7.13
N ILE A 508 31.21 30.79 6.20
CA ILE A 508 32.02 30.92 5.00
C ILE A 508 31.23 31.51 3.82
N SER A 509 29.90 31.65 3.87
CA SER A 509 29.17 32.32 2.78
C SER A 509 27.85 32.99 3.16
N LYS A 510 27.74 34.30 2.91
CA LYS A 510 26.56 35.15 3.16
C LYS A 510 25.47 35.11 2.05
N SER A 511 25.52 34.17 1.08
CA SER A 511 24.48 34.08 0.04
C SER A 511 24.33 32.68 -0.58
N HIS A 512 23.59 31.80 0.09
CA HIS A 512 23.26 30.44 -0.38
C HIS A 512 22.15 30.43 -1.46
N LYS A 513 22.35 31.13 -2.58
CA LYS A 513 21.35 31.21 -3.67
C LYS A 513 21.61 30.26 -4.84
N GLU A 514 22.78 29.64 -4.87
CA GLU A 514 23.22 28.84 -6.02
C GLU A 514 22.89 27.35 -5.88
N TYR A 515 22.49 26.73 -6.99
CA TYR A 515 22.26 25.28 -7.05
C TYR A 515 23.57 24.50 -6.99
N ALA A 516 23.72 23.72 -5.93
CA ALA A 516 24.84 22.81 -5.77
C ALA A 516 24.87 21.77 -6.89
N ASN A 517 26.04 21.60 -7.49
CA ASN A 517 26.33 20.65 -8.57
C ASN A 517 27.50 19.73 -8.23
N HIS A 518 28.14 19.90 -7.09
CA HIS A 518 29.15 18.99 -6.57
C HIS A 518 28.85 18.68 -5.10
N ALA A 519 29.43 17.59 -4.60
CA ALA A 519 29.53 17.34 -3.18
C ALA A 519 30.98 17.01 -2.82
N LEU A 520 31.53 17.75 -1.87
CA LEU A 520 32.82 17.47 -1.25
C LEU A 520 32.59 16.54 -0.06
N VAL A 521 33.25 15.38 -0.05
CA VAL A 521 33.12 14.39 1.02
C VAL A 521 34.45 14.16 1.69
N PHE A 522 34.45 14.19 3.02
CA PHE A 522 35.58 13.80 3.85
C PHE A 522 35.36 12.39 4.41
N MET A 523 36.40 11.58 4.35
CA MET A 523 36.44 10.21 4.85
C MET A 523 37.73 10.00 5.65
N TRP A 524 37.62 9.45 6.85
CA TRP A 524 38.77 8.98 7.61
C TRP A 524 38.96 7.48 7.36
N GLN A 525 40.22 7.05 7.20
CA GLN A 525 40.60 5.65 7.02
C GLN A 525 41.68 5.25 8.01
N SER A 526 41.46 4.15 8.73
CA SER A 526 42.47 3.54 9.60
C SER A 526 43.58 2.91 8.75
N LEU A 527 44.84 3.17 9.12
CA LEU A 527 46.01 2.56 8.47
C LEU A 527 46.23 1.12 8.96
N ALA A 528 45.88 0.79 10.20
CA ALA A 528 46.03 -0.56 10.74
C ALA A 528 44.86 -1.48 10.37
N SER A 529 43.61 -1.04 10.56
CA SER A 529 42.41 -1.86 10.32
C SER A 529 41.77 -1.62 8.95
N ASN A 530 40.90 -2.52 8.51
CA ASN A 530 40.08 -2.33 7.30
C ASN A 530 38.80 -1.55 7.62
N PHE A 531 38.95 -0.40 8.28
CA PHE A 531 37.87 0.47 8.67
C PHE A 531 38.04 1.86 8.03
N SER A 532 36.95 2.34 7.43
CA SER A 532 36.86 3.64 6.78
C SER A 532 35.49 4.23 7.06
N GLN A 533 35.43 5.50 7.39
CA GLN A 533 34.20 6.18 7.78
C GLN A 533 34.13 7.57 7.15
N THR A 534 32.99 7.90 6.55
CA THR A 534 32.69 9.27 6.14
C THR A 534 32.45 10.14 7.36
N VAL A 535 33.08 11.32 7.39
CA VAL A 535 33.11 12.22 8.56
C VAL A 535 32.42 13.56 8.29
N GLY A 536 32.28 13.95 7.02
CA GLY A 536 31.60 15.19 6.65
C GLY A 536 31.24 15.25 5.16
N VAL A 537 30.20 16.00 4.82
CA VAL A 537 29.77 16.25 3.43
C VAL A 537 29.35 17.70 3.26
N PHE A 538 29.74 18.32 2.16
CA PHE A 538 29.41 19.70 1.83
C PHE A 538 28.78 19.74 0.43
N ALA A 539 27.70 20.51 0.26
CA ALA A 539 27.06 20.68 -1.04
C ALA A 539 27.59 21.97 -1.68
N THR A 540 28.24 21.88 -2.83
CA THR A 540 29.04 22.99 -3.36
C THR A 540 28.65 23.37 -4.78
N LYS A 541 28.91 24.63 -5.13
CA LYS A 541 28.79 25.11 -6.49
C LYS A 541 30.17 25.12 -7.17
N GLY A 542 30.44 24.07 -7.93
CA GLY A 542 31.74 23.85 -8.53
C GLY A 542 32.77 23.37 -7.50
N GLU A 543 34.03 23.49 -7.88
CA GLU A 543 35.16 23.11 -7.04
C GLU A 543 35.33 24.09 -5.88
N VAL A 544 35.59 23.57 -4.69
CA VAL A 544 35.82 24.37 -3.50
C VAL A 544 37.13 25.13 -3.62
N LYS A 545 37.11 26.43 -3.27
CA LYS A 545 38.31 27.28 -3.26
C LYS A 545 39.33 26.70 -2.28
N GLY A 546 40.60 26.62 -2.69
CA GLY A 546 41.68 26.04 -1.87
C GLY A 546 41.83 26.64 -0.46
N THR A 547 41.53 27.92 -0.28
CA THR A 547 41.53 28.59 1.04
C THR A 547 40.43 28.06 1.97
N THR A 548 39.21 27.92 1.44
CA THR A 548 38.08 27.32 2.15
C THR A 548 38.33 25.85 2.44
N LEU A 549 38.91 25.13 1.48
CA LEU A 549 39.24 23.72 1.66
C LEU A 549 40.28 23.51 2.79
N ALA A 550 41.31 24.36 2.87
CA ALA A 550 42.29 24.33 3.95
C ALA A 550 41.63 24.53 5.33
N GLN A 551 40.70 25.49 5.44
CA GLN A 551 39.93 25.72 6.67
C GLN A 551 39.08 24.48 7.05
N LEU A 552 38.43 23.85 6.07
CA LEU A 552 37.65 22.64 6.30
C LEU A 552 38.52 21.45 6.73
N VAL A 553 39.71 21.29 6.15
CA VAL A 553 40.68 20.25 6.53
C VAL A 553 41.14 20.44 7.98
N LEU A 554 41.53 21.66 8.37
CA LEU A 554 41.93 21.94 9.76
C LEU A 554 40.79 21.72 10.75
N LYS A 555 39.56 22.12 10.38
CA LYS A 555 38.35 21.87 11.18
C LYS A 555 38.08 20.36 11.32
N ALA A 556 38.23 19.58 10.24
CA ALA A 556 38.06 18.13 10.26
C ALA A 556 39.06 17.46 11.23
N ILE A 557 40.35 17.77 11.10
CA ILE A 557 41.42 17.23 11.96
C ILE A 557 41.11 17.54 13.42
N THR A 558 40.80 18.81 13.72
CA THR A 558 40.48 19.25 15.09
C THR A 558 39.30 18.48 15.69
N LEU A 559 38.23 18.26 14.91
CA LEU A 559 37.04 17.57 15.39
C LEU A 559 37.25 16.05 15.57
N LEU A 560 38.07 15.43 14.71
CA LEU A 560 38.40 14.01 14.81
C LEU A 560 39.29 13.72 16.02
N GLU A 561 40.34 14.51 16.21
CA GLU A 561 41.29 14.37 17.33
C GLU A 561 40.60 14.55 18.69
N LYS A 562 39.66 15.51 18.80
CA LYS A 562 38.82 15.67 20.01
C LYS A 562 37.98 14.43 20.37
N ASN A 563 37.69 13.57 19.39
CA ASN A 563 36.94 12.33 19.57
C ASN A 563 37.86 11.09 19.66
N GLY A 564 39.17 11.28 19.83
CA GLY A 564 40.16 10.19 19.97
C GLY A 564 40.51 9.48 18.66
N ILE A 565 40.23 10.11 17.51
CA ILE A 565 40.58 9.62 16.18
C ILE A 565 41.84 10.34 15.73
N LEU A 566 42.93 9.61 15.54
CA LEU A 566 44.22 10.19 15.20
C LEU A 566 44.33 10.36 13.68
N VAL A 567 44.66 11.56 13.25
CA VAL A 567 44.93 11.88 11.84
C VAL A 567 46.43 12.09 11.68
N ASP A 568 47.06 11.29 10.82
CA ASP A 568 48.51 11.35 10.56
C ASP A 568 48.81 11.87 9.15
N GLY A 569 47.81 11.97 8.27
CA GLY A 569 48.00 12.50 6.93
C GLY A 569 46.72 12.91 6.21
N ILE A 570 46.87 13.69 5.14
CA ILE A 570 45.80 14.12 4.25
C ILE A 570 46.04 13.61 2.83
N ILE A 571 44.98 13.17 2.15
CA ILE A 571 45.05 12.62 0.79
C ILE A 571 44.07 13.35 -0.13
N CYS A 572 44.60 13.96 -1.19
CA CYS A 572 43.83 14.67 -2.20
C CYS A 572 44.32 14.35 -3.63
N ASP A 573 43.54 14.74 -4.64
CA ASP A 573 43.95 14.58 -6.02
C ASP A 573 44.95 15.69 -6.43
N GLY A 574 45.38 15.68 -7.70
CA GLY A 574 46.32 16.66 -8.25
C GLY A 574 45.66 17.96 -8.76
N ALA A 575 44.40 18.25 -8.44
CA ALA A 575 43.70 19.43 -8.95
C ALA A 575 44.34 20.75 -8.46
N THR A 576 44.17 21.82 -9.24
CA THR A 576 44.75 23.14 -8.96
C THR A 576 44.24 23.74 -7.64
N THR A 577 42.98 23.50 -7.30
CA THR A 577 42.35 23.88 -6.02
C THR A 577 42.99 23.19 -4.83
N ASN A 578 43.25 21.88 -4.93
CA ASN A 578 43.95 21.08 -3.92
C ASN A 578 45.41 21.50 -3.75
N LYS A 579 46.09 21.86 -4.85
CA LYS A 579 47.44 22.44 -4.79
C LYS A 579 47.47 23.81 -4.10
N LYS A 580 46.46 24.65 -4.33
CA LYS A 580 46.33 25.90 -3.58
C LYS A 580 46.17 25.63 -2.10
N MET A 581 45.32 24.66 -1.71
CA MET A 581 45.19 24.24 -0.31
C MET A 581 46.53 23.80 0.29
N TRP A 582 47.34 22.98 -0.42
CA TRP A 582 48.68 22.61 0.07
C TRP A 582 49.53 23.84 0.38
N LYS A 583 49.55 24.83 -0.53
CA LYS A 583 50.30 26.06 -0.34
C LYS A 583 49.83 26.85 0.90
N GLU A 584 48.51 26.93 1.12
CA GLU A 584 47.93 27.58 2.32
C GLU A 584 48.30 26.84 3.63
N LEU A 585 48.45 25.52 3.58
CA LEU A 585 48.92 24.69 4.70
C LEU A 585 50.45 24.67 4.84
N GLY A 586 51.19 25.33 3.94
CA GLY A 586 52.65 25.36 3.95
C GLY A 586 53.34 24.14 3.33
N VAL A 587 52.61 23.30 2.59
CA VAL A 587 53.16 22.15 1.84
C VAL A 587 53.61 22.60 0.45
N ASN A 588 54.82 22.21 0.07
CA ASN A 588 55.42 22.51 -1.23
C ASN A 588 56.25 21.32 -1.75
N GLY A 589 56.10 21.01 -3.04
CA GLY A 589 56.79 19.89 -3.70
C GLY A 589 57.94 20.28 -4.62
N THR A 590 58.33 21.55 -4.68
CA THR A 590 59.53 21.99 -5.42
C THR A 590 60.80 21.45 -4.80
N GLN A 591 61.79 21.08 -5.62
CA GLN A 591 63.05 20.47 -5.15
C GLN A 591 63.78 21.33 -4.11
N ASP A 592 63.91 22.65 -4.34
CA ASP A 592 64.68 23.55 -3.47
C ASP A 592 63.99 23.92 -2.16
N LYS A 593 62.66 23.77 -2.10
CA LYS A 593 61.81 24.18 -0.97
C LYS A 593 60.81 23.08 -0.63
N LEU A 594 61.28 21.84 -0.59
CA LEU A 594 60.45 20.68 -0.30
C LEU A 594 59.95 20.77 1.15
N LYS A 595 58.64 20.72 1.31
CA LYS A 595 57.95 20.54 2.59
C LYS A 595 56.70 19.71 2.35
N HIS A 596 56.74 18.44 2.74
CA HIS A 596 55.68 17.45 2.47
C HIS A 596 54.71 17.25 3.64
N TYR A 597 54.86 18.03 4.72
CA TYR A 597 54.00 17.99 5.91
C TYR A 597 53.73 19.39 6.46
N PHE A 598 52.75 19.49 7.37
CA PHE A 598 52.53 20.65 8.22
C PHE A 598 52.37 20.22 9.68
N GLU A 599 52.59 21.15 10.61
CA GLU A 599 52.49 20.86 12.05
C GLU A 599 51.04 20.58 12.45
N HIS A 600 50.84 19.62 13.34
CA HIS A 600 49.51 19.22 13.77
C HIS A 600 48.85 20.34 14.60
N PRO A 601 47.58 20.72 14.32
CA PRO A 601 46.97 21.94 14.88
C PRO A 601 46.70 21.89 16.39
N LEU A 602 46.76 20.71 17.02
CA LEU A 602 46.55 20.52 18.46
C LEU A 602 47.75 19.91 19.19
N ASP A 603 48.80 19.52 18.47
CA ASP A 603 49.96 18.82 19.06
C ASP A 603 51.22 19.18 18.28
N GLU A 604 52.06 20.03 18.83
CA GLU A 604 53.27 20.52 18.17
C GLU A 604 54.31 19.41 17.91
N ASN A 605 54.19 18.24 18.56
CA ASN A 605 55.12 17.13 18.37
C ASN A 605 54.70 16.18 17.22
N ARG A 606 53.50 16.37 16.66
CA ARG A 606 52.97 15.55 15.57
C ARG A 606 52.91 16.33 14.27
N LYS A 607 53.12 15.60 13.18
CA LYS A 607 53.07 16.13 11.81
C LYS A 607 51.89 15.53 11.08
N ILE A 608 51.30 16.30 10.18
CA ILE A 608 50.32 15.83 9.20
C ILE A 608 50.99 15.76 7.84
N TYR A 609 51.17 14.55 7.31
CA TYR A 609 51.80 14.32 6.02
C TYR A 609 50.81 14.48 4.86
N ALA A 610 51.21 15.17 3.79
CA ALA A 610 50.37 15.37 2.61
C ALA A 610 50.66 14.32 1.53
N PHE A 611 49.61 13.77 0.93
CA PHE A 611 49.70 12.80 -0.15
C PHE A 611 48.86 13.24 -1.34
N SER A 612 49.46 13.23 -2.53
CA SER A 612 48.69 13.18 -3.77
C SER A 612 48.34 11.73 -4.07
N ASP A 613 47.12 11.47 -4.53
CA ASP A 613 46.73 10.11 -4.93
C ASP A 613 47.68 9.54 -5.99
N PHE A 614 48.46 8.53 -5.60
CA PHE A 614 49.47 7.96 -6.48
C PHE A 614 48.82 7.35 -7.72
N VAL A 615 47.61 6.78 -7.61
CA VAL A 615 46.89 6.23 -8.75
C VAL A 615 46.59 7.30 -9.80
N HIS A 616 46.21 8.50 -9.38
CA HIS A 616 46.09 9.68 -10.25
C HIS A 616 47.43 10.15 -10.83
N VAL A 617 48.50 10.17 -10.03
CA VAL A 617 49.85 10.53 -10.52
C VAL A 617 50.29 9.63 -11.67
N PHE A 618 50.11 8.31 -11.55
CA PHE A 618 50.47 7.35 -12.61
C PHE A 618 49.60 7.54 -13.86
N LYS A 619 48.30 7.83 -13.70
CA LYS A 619 47.43 8.21 -14.82
C LYS A 619 47.95 9.47 -15.53
N CYS A 620 48.44 10.47 -14.79
CA CYS A 620 49.04 11.69 -15.35
C CYS A 620 50.32 11.39 -16.13
N VAL A 621 51.21 10.54 -15.62
CA VAL A 621 52.43 10.11 -16.32
C VAL A 621 52.09 9.44 -17.65
N ARG A 622 51.15 8.48 -17.65
CA ARG A 622 50.67 7.84 -18.88
C ARG A 622 50.05 8.86 -19.84
N ASN A 623 49.19 9.75 -19.34
CA ASN A 623 48.50 10.73 -20.18
C ASN A 623 49.50 11.74 -20.79
N ARG A 624 50.55 12.10 -20.06
CA ARG A 624 51.65 12.93 -20.55
C ARG A 624 52.41 12.24 -21.67
N LEU A 625 52.83 10.98 -21.47
CA LEU A 625 53.49 10.19 -22.51
C LEU A 625 52.59 9.98 -23.74
N TYR A 626 51.30 9.76 -23.55
CA TYR A 626 50.33 9.64 -24.64
C TYR A 626 50.17 10.92 -25.46
N ASN A 627 50.09 12.08 -24.82
CA ASN A 627 49.85 13.36 -25.49
C ASN A 627 51.11 13.93 -26.16
N ASN A 628 52.27 13.85 -25.51
CA ASN A 628 53.54 14.42 -26.01
C ASN A 628 54.32 13.43 -26.89
N THR A 629 53.87 12.18 -27.00
CA THR A 629 54.43 11.10 -27.83
C THR A 629 55.84 10.61 -27.48
N SER A 630 56.66 11.41 -26.79
CA SER A 630 57.95 11.01 -26.25
C SER A 630 58.27 11.69 -24.91
N LEU A 631 59.03 10.99 -24.07
CA LEU A 631 59.71 11.50 -22.88
C LEU A 631 61.19 11.15 -22.98
N ARG A 632 62.08 11.88 -22.31
CA ARG A 632 63.52 11.60 -22.32
C ARG A 632 64.08 11.75 -20.92
N LEU A 633 64.74 10.72 -20.40
CA LEU A 633 65.24 10.69 -19.02
C LEU A 633 66.58 11.44 -18.89
N HIS A 634 67.45 11.27 -19.88
CA HIS A 634 68.80 11.85 -19.95
C HIS A 634 69.14 12.21 -21.39
N HIS A 635 69.99 13.22 -21.63
CA HIS A 635 70.32 13.64 -23.00
C HIS A 635 70.94 12.52 -23.86
N ASP A 636 71.80 11.69 -23.26
CA ASP A 636 72.43 10.53 -23.92
C ASP A 636 71.51 9.29 -24.04
N SER A 637 70.32 9.31 -23.44
CA SER A 637 69.38 8.18 -23.50
C SER A 637 68.43 8.28 -24.69
N ASP A 638 68.03 7.13 -25.22
CA ASP A 638 66.95 7.05 -26.21
C ASP A 638 65.63 7.59 -25.61
N SER A 639 64.75 8.11 -26.47
CA SER A 639 63.46 8.62 -26.00
C SER A 639 62.46 7.49 -25.69
N VAL A 640 61.74 7.62 -24.58
CA VAL A 640 60.59 6.79 -24.23
C VAL A 640 59.41 7.20 -25.10
N SER A 641 58.95 6.33 -26.01
CA SER A 641 57.93 6.71 -27.01
C SER A 641 56.63 5.92 -26.91
N TRP A 642 55.49 6.61 -27.06
CA TRP A 642 54.18 5.95 -27.09
C TRP A 642 53.98 5.08 -28.35
N SER A 643 54.71 5.35 -29.44
CA SER A 643 54.61 4.61 -30.69
C SER A 643 54.97 3.13 -30.50
N TYR A 644 55.98 2.82 -29.68
CA TYR A 644 56.45 1.46 -29.43
C TYR A 644 55.35 0.56 -28.83
N PHE A 645 54.49 1.08 -27.95
CA PHE A 645 53.35 0.32 -27.42
C PHE A 645 52.35 -0.07 -28.52
N LYS A 646 52.15 0.81 -29.52
CA LYS A 646 51.28 0.53 -30.67
C LYS A 646 51.91 -0.54 -31.57
N GLU A 647 53.22 -0.46 -31.80
CA GLU A 647 53.94 -1.42 -32.63
C GLU A 647 53.98 -2.81 -31.98
N VAL A 648 54.22 -2.92 -30.67
CA VAL A 648 54.13 -4.21 -29.96
C VAL A 648 52.73 -4.82 -30.13
N TYR A 649 51.68 -4.03 -29.92
CA TYR A 649 50.31 -4.53 -30.08
C TYR A 649 50.00 -4.98 -31.51
N LYS A 650 50.45 -4.22 -32.53
CA LYS A 650 50.28 -4.58 -33.93
C LYS A 650 50.95 -5.91 -34.25
N ASN A 651 52.17 -6.16 -33.76
CA ASN A 651 52.88 -7.41 -33.98
C ASN A 651 52.27 -8.58 -33.19
N ASP A 652 51.68 -8.30 -32.03
CA ASP A 652 51.07 -9.31 -31.16
C ASP A 652 49.75 -9.86 -31.68
N ILE A 653 48.95 -9.06 -32.39
CA ILE A 653 47.65 -9.50 -32.94
C ILE A 653 47.76 -10.31 -34.23
N LEU A 654 48.93 -10.39 -34.86
CA LEU A 654 49.11 -11.11 -36.14
C LEU A 654 49.18 -12.63 -35.97
N HIS A 655 49.34 -13.11 -34.73
CA HIS A 655 49.49 -14.54 -34.46
C HIS A 655 48.18 -15.31 -34.68
N PRO A 656 48.23 -16.48 -35.35
CA PRO A 656 47.04 -17.27 -35.63
C PRO A 656 46.34 -17.71 -34.33
N ALA A 657 45.02 -17.89 -34.40
CA ALA A 657 44.16 -18.26 -33.28
C ALA A 657 44.19 -17.29 -32.07
N ASN A 658 44.61 -16.03 -32.26
CA ASN A 658 44.77 -15.04 -31.18
C ASN A 658 45.73 -15.51 -30.06
N LEU A 659 46.78 -16.26 -30.41
CA LEU A 659 47.83 -16.63 -29.47
C LEU A 659 48.73 -15.42 -29.18
N ARG A 660 48.38 -14.65 -28.15
CA ARG A 660 48.97 -13.34 -27.83
C ARG A 660 49.90 -13.41 -26.63
N LEU A 661 51.04 -12.72 -26.69
CA LEU A 661 51.97 -12.49 -25.59
C LEU A 661 51.38 -11.51 -24.56
N ILE A 662 50.64 -10.49 -25.02
CA ILE A 662 50.00 -9.49 -24.16
C ILE A 662 48.46 -9.49 -24.32
N PRO A 663 47.77 -10.58 -23.94
CA PRO A 663 46.34 -10.76 -24.20
C PRO A 663 45.44 -9.76 -23.47
N ARG A 664 45.93 -9.13 -22.39
CA ARG A 664 45.19 -8.12 -21.61
C ARG A 664 45.12 -6.76 -22.32
N ILE A 665 46.04 -6.49 -23.24
CA ILE A 665 46.12 -5.22 -23.96
C ILE A 665 45.15 -5.25 -25.13
N THR A 666 44.36 -4.18 -25.24
CA THR A 666 43.32 -3.98 -26.25
C THR A 666 43.50 -2.61 -26.90
N PRO A 667 42.83 -2.30 -28.03
CA PRO A 667 42.96 -1.00 -28.69
C PRO A 667 42.63 0.19 -27.76
N GLN A 668 41.71 0.00 -26.80
CA GLN A 668 41.34 1.02 -25.82
C GLN A 668 42.49 1.42 -24.87
N HIS A 669 43.53 0.59 -24.73
CA HIS A 669 44.73 0.93 -23.96
C HIS A 669 45.62 1.93 -24.69
N LEU A 670 45.59 1.89 -26.03
CA LEU A 670 46.53 2.59 -26.91
C LEU A 670 45.90 3.81 -27.59
N GLN A 671 44.56 3.80 -27.72
CA GLN A 671 43.74 4.90 -28.22
C GLN A 671 42.85 5.39 -27.06
N LEU A 672 43.36 6.37 -26.32
CA LEU A 672 42.73 6.84 -25.10
C LEU A 672 41.67 7.92 -25.39
N SER A 673 40.39 7.56 -25.26
CA SER A 673 39.30 8.54 -25.15
C SER A 673 39.30 9.23 -23.78
N SER A 674 38.57 10.33 -23.62
CA SER A 674 38.46 11.04 -22.32
C SER A 674 38.01 10.12 -21.18
N MET A 675 37.13 9.15 -21.45
CA MET A 675 36.70 8.16 -20.44
C MET A 675 37.78 7.12 -20.16
N SER A 676 38.51 6.67 -21.18
CA SER A 676 39.62 5.71 -21.01
C SER A 676 40.78 6.31 -20.22
N LYS A 677 41.03 7.62 -20.35
CA LYS A 677 42.07 8.35 -19.59
C LYS A 677 41.87 8.26 -18.07
N MET A 678 40.64 8.12 -17.59
CA MET A 678 40.38 8.00 -16.14
C MET A 678 40.53 6.58 -15.59
N ARG A 679 40.62 5.56 -16.45
CA ARG A 679 40.66 4.15 -16.00
C ARG A 679 42.06 3.74 -15.56
N VAL A 680 42.18 3.44 -14.27
CA VAL A 680 43.39 2.94 -13.62
C VAL A 680 43.85 1.62 -14.22
N ARG A 681 42.93 0.67 -14.42
CA ARG A 681 43.24 -0.65 -15.00
C ARG A 681 43.95 -0.55 -16.34
N LEU A 682 43.53 0.38 -17.21
CA LEU A 682 44.18 0.55 -18.51
C LEU A 682 45.60 1.13 -18.34
N CYS A 683 45.81 1.96 -17.31
CA CYS A 683 47.12 2.51 -16.98
C CYS A 683 48.08 1.43 -16.51
N THR A 684 47.69 0.67 -15.49
CA THR A 684 48.54 -0.35 -14.88
C THR A 684 48.85 -1.50 -15.84
N GLN A 685 47.95 -1.82 -16.77
CA GLN A 685 48.21 -2.83 -17.80
C GLN A 685 49.21 -2.35 -18.85
N VAL A 686 49.18 -1.07 -19.24
CA VAL A 686 50.19 -0.48 -20.14
C VAL A 686 51.56 -0.42 -19.44
N PHE A 687 51.58 0.03 -18.18
CA PHE A 687 52.80 0.04 -17.36
C PHE A 687 52.99 -1.27 -16.59
N SER A 688 52.82 -2.42 -17.26
CA SER A 688 52.99 -3.73 -16.63
C SER A 688 54.31 -4.38 -17.00
N MET A 689 54.82 -5.23 -16.11
CA MET A 689 55.98 -6.09 -16.40
C MET A 689 55.79 -6.89 -17.71
N SER A 690 54.59 -7.39 -17.99
CA SER A 690 54.31 -8.11 -19.25
C SER A 690 54.52 -7.24 -20.50
N MET A 691 54.20 -5.94 -20.43
CA MET A 691 54.44 -5.02 -21.54
C MET A 691 55.95 -4.74 -21.72
N ALA A 692 56.69 -4.53 -20.63
CA ALA A 692 58.15 -4.37 -20.69
C ALA A 692 58.83 -5.60 -21.32
N GLN A 693 58.44 -6.80 -20.89
CA GLN A 693 58.96 -8.04 -21.45
C GLN A 693 58.56 -8.24 -22.92
N ALA A 694 57.36 -7.82 -23.31
CA ALA A 694 56.93 -7.86 -24.71
C ALA A 694 57.76 -6.91 -25.59
N LEU A 695 58.03 -5.68 -25.14
CA LEU A 695 58.92 -4.75 -25.84
C LEU A 695 60.30 -5.38 -26.07
N ARG A 696 60.91 -5.95 -25.03
CA ARG A 696 62.22 -6.63 -25.14
C ARG A 696 62.17 -7.86 -26.03
N PHE A 697 61.12 -8.66 -25.95
CA PHE A 697 60.97 -9.88 -26.75
C PHE A 697 60.87 -9.57 -28.24
N TYR A 698 59.98 -8.65 -28.64
CA TYR A 698 59.82 -8.28 -30.04
C TYR A 698 61.02 -7.51 -30.59
N MET A 699 61.72 -6.73 -29.75
CA MET A 699 63.00 -6.14 -30.09
C MET A 699 64.07 -7.22 -30.39
N LYS A 700 64.21 -8.23 -29.51
CA LYS A 700 65.14 -9.36 -29.71
C LYS A 700 64.80 -10.20 -30.94
N LYS A 701 63.52 -10.28 -31.32
CA LYS A 701 63.06 -10.96 -32.54
C LYS A 701 63.30 -10.15 -33.84
N GLY A 702 63.93 -8.97 -33.75
CA GLY A 702 64.37 -8.20 -34.92
C GLY A 702 63.31 -7.28 -35.52
N CYS A 703 62.26 -6.91 -34.77
CA CYS A 703 61.26 -5.95 -35.25
C CYS A 703 61.92 -4.57 -35.46
N LEU A 704 62.07 -4.15 -36.72
CA LEU A 704 62.75 -2.90 -37.12
C LEU A 704 62.16 -1.66 -36.43
N MET A 705 60.83 -1.63 -36.25
CA MET A 705 60.11 -0.50 -35.64
C MET A 705 60.27 -0.41 -34.12
N LEU A 706 60.91 -1.40 -33.49
CA LEU A 706 61.23 -1.41 -32.06
C LEU A 706 62.73 -1.24 -31.78
N LYS A 707 63.53 -0.89 -32.79
CA LYS A 707 64.92 -0.46 -32.59
C LYS A 707 64.92 0.81 -31.73
N GLY A 708 65.62 0.78 -30.59
CA GLY A 708 65.61 1.87 -29.59
C GLY A 708 64.51 1.76 -28.51
N ALA A 709 63.68 0.71 -28.51
CA ALA A 709 62.63 0.54 -27.50
C ALA A 709 63.16 0.09 -26.12
N SER A 710 64.47 -0.07 -25.95
CA SER A 710 65.09 -0.52 -24.70
C SER A 710 64.79 0.42 -23.53
N GLU A 711 64.91 1.74 -23.76
CA GLU A 711 64.64 2.73 -22.73
C GLU A 711 63.16 2.78 -22.36
N THR A 712 62.27 2.59 -23.33
CA THR A 712 60.83 2.47 -23.07
C THR A 712 60.52 1.22 -22.22
N ALA A 713 61.19 0.10 -22.46
CA ALA A 713 61.01 -1.10 -21.66
C ALA A 713 61.50 -0.92 -20.21
N ASN A 714 62.67 -0.27 -20.02
CA ASN A 714 63.22 0.06 -18.71
C ASN A 714 62.30 1.01 -17.93
N PHE A 715 61.81 2.07 -18.59
CA PHE A 715 60.83 2.98 -18.02
C PHE A 715 59.56 2.24 -17.57
N VAL A 716 58.98 1.39 -18.42
CA VAL A 716 57.77 0.62 -18.09
C VAL A 716 57.99 -0.29 -16.88
N GLU A 717 59.12 -0.98 -16.82
CA GLU A 717 59.49 -1.83 -15.70
C GLU A 717 59.67 -1.03 -14.41
N TYR A 718 60.38 0.10 -14.47
CA TYR A 718 60.61 0.97 -13.32
C TYR A 718 59.29 1.45 -12.70
N TRP A 719 58.40 1.99 -13.54
CA TRP A 719 57.09 2.44 -13.09
C TRP A 719 56.19 1.28 -12.65
N ASN A 720 56.27 0.08 -13.23
CA ASN A 720 55.57 -1.09 -12.69
C ASN A 720 56.01 -1.37 -11.25
N ASN A 721 57.32 -1.46 -11.01
CA ASN A 721 57.87 -1.79 -9.70
C ASN A 721 57.55 -0.71 -8.65
N LEU A 722 57.60 0.56 -9.05
CA LEU A 722 57.20 1.66 -8.18
C LEU A 722 55.70 1.61 -7.85
N PHE A 723 54.84 1.30 -8.82
CA PHE A 723 53.40 1.13 -8.59
C PHE A 723 53.13 0.00 -7.60
N ASP A 724 53.78 -1.15 -7.77
CA ASP A 724 53.62 -2.31 -6.91
C ASP A 724 54.13 -2.00 -5.48
N ASN A 725 55.17 -1.18 -5.33
CA ASN A 725 55.66 -0.72 -4.02
C ASN A 725 54.67 0.23 -3.32
N PHE A 726 54.00 1.11 -4.06
CA PHE A 726 52.89 1.93 -3.55
C PHE A 726 51.64 1.11 -3.23
N ASN A 727 51.40 0.00 -3.95
CA ASN A 727 50.18 -0.78 -3.87
C ASN A 727 50.33 -2.05 -3.00
N ARG A 728 51.10 -1.99 -1.91
CA ARG A 728 51.20 -3.08 -0.92
C ARG A 728 49.92 -3.12 -0.09
N ILE A 729 49.07 -4.11 -0.37
CA ILE A 729 47.72 -4.24 0.23
C ILE A 729 47.56 -5.44 1.17
N LEU A 730 48.51 -6.37 1.15
CA LEU A 730 48.46 -7.62 1.94
C LEU A 730 49.48 -7.57 3.08
N PRO A 731 49.17 -8.12 4.28
CA PRO A 731 50.05 -8.05 5.44
C PRO A 731 51.50 -8.50 5.20
N TRP A 732 51.70 -9.58 4.44
CA TRP A 732 53.04 -10.09 4.13
C TRP A 732 53.82 -9.23 3.13
N GLN A 733 53.15 -8.29 2.45
CA GLN A 733 53.79 -7.29 1.58
C GLN A 733 54.06 -5.98 2.31
N GLY A 734 53.55 -5.79 3.52
CA GLY A 734 53.64 -4.52 4.24
C GLY A 734 55.10 -4.12 4.52
N LEU A 735 55.38 -2.82 4.49
CA LEU A 735 56.69 -2.27 4.83
C LEU A 735 57.02 -2.54 6.29
N ARG A 736 58.27 -2.95 6.55
CA ARG A 736 58.82 -3.17 7.89
C ARG A 736 60.13 -2.40 8.04
N ILE A 737 60.59 -2.22 9.27
CA ILE A 737 61.91 -1.62 9.53
C ILE A 737 62.98 -2.44 8.79
N GLY A 738 63.77 -1.78 7.95
CA GLY A 738 64.79 -2.41 7.11
C GLY A 738 64.28 -3.12 5.84
N ASP A 739 63.02 -2.93 5.43
CA ASP A 739 62.49 -3.46 4.17
C ASP A 739 63.08 -2.71 2.95
N GLU A 740 63.49 -3.45 1.91
CA GLU A 740 63.97 -2.90 0.63
C GLU A 740 62.99 -1.91 -0.03
N GLY A 741 61.71 -1.96 0.35
CA GLY A 741 60.70 -1.02 -0.09
C GLY A 741 61.02 0.43 0.22
N PHE A 742 61.73 0.71 1.32
CA PHE A 742 62.18 2.07 1.64
C PHE A 742 63.26 2.53 0.68
N GLU A 743 64.26 1.68 0.40
CA GLU A 743 65.31 1.94 -0.59
C GLU A 743 64.71 2.24 -1.97
N LYS A 744 63.72 1.44 -2.39
CA LYS A 744 62.98 1.68 -3.65
C LYS A 744 62.28 3.03 -3.72
N PHE A 745 61.83 3.59 -2.60
CA PHE A 745 61.27 4.94 -2.57
C PHE A 745 62.35 6.02 -2.60
N TYR A 746 63.47 5.84 -1.91
CA TYR A 746 64.62 6.74 -2.02
C TYR A 746 65.18 6.76 -3.44
N ASP A 747 65.29 5.61 -4.08
CA ASP A 747 65.67 5.48 -5.48
C ASP A 747 64.70 6.20 -6.41
N ALA A 748 63.39 6.18 -6.11
CA ALA A 748 62.38 6.94 -6.85
C ALA A 748 62.50 8.46 -6.69
N ILE A 749 62.89 8.93 -5.50
CA ILE A 749 63.19 10.34 -5.27
C ILE A 749 64.42 10.75 -6.09
N ASN A 750 65.49 9.96 -6.03
CA ASN A 750 66.73 10.21 -6.76
C ASN A 750 66.50 10.19 -8.27
N TYR A 751 65.79 9.17 -8.78
CA TYR A 751 65.39 9.05 -10.17
C TYR A 751 64.61 10.29 -10.66
N LEU A 752 63.63 10.76 -9.87
CA LEU A 752 62.84 11.94 -10.23
C LEU A 752 63.67 13.23 -10.21
N ASN A 753 64.52 13.43 -9.20
CA ASN A 753 65.35 14.62 -9.07
C ASN A 753 66.42 14.68 -10.16
N SER A 754 67.10 13.56 -10.46
CA SER A 754 68.06 13.49 -11.56
C SER A 754 67.39 13.81 -12.90
N TRP A 755 66.18 13.31 -13.13
CA TRP A 755 65.41 13.61 -14.33
C TRP A 755 64.99 15.09 -14.41
N GLU A 756 64.58 15.72 -13.31
CA GLU A 756 64.27 17.16 -13.28
C GLU A 756 65.53 18.02 -13.45
N ASN A 757 66.67 17.61 -12.91
CA ASN A 757 67.95 18.31 -13.06
C ASN A 757 68.39 18.39 -14.53
N GLU A 758 68.14 17.38 -15.36
CA GLU A 758 68.41 17.44 -16.80
C GLU A 758 67.58 18.56 -17.50
N VAL A 759 66.37 18.84 -17.00
CA VAL A 759 65.55 19.95 -17.51
C VAL A 759 66.12 21.30 -17.05
N ILE A 760 66.53 21.39 -15.78
CA ILE A 760 67.12 22.60 -15.19
C ILE A 760 68.45 22.94 -15.87
N ALA A 761 69.26 21.92 -16.20
CA ALA A 761 70.51 22.06 -16.93
C ALA A 761 70.31 22.35 -18.44
N HIS A 762 69.06 22.42 -18.92
CA HIS A 762 68.70 22.59 -20.33
C HIS A 762 69.22 21.47 -21.26
N HIS A 763 69.53 20.29 -20.72
CA HIS A 763 69.92 19.11 -21.48
C HIS A 763 68.71 18.45 -22.18
N ILE A 764 67.53 18.53 -21.56
CA ILE A 764 66.27 18.08 -22.14
C ILE A 764 65.21 19.19 -22.09
N THR A 765 64.22 19.13 -22.97
CA THR A 765 63.16 20.13 -23.01
C THR A 765 62.11 19.89 -21.92
N PRO A 766 61.40 20.93 -21.42
CA PRO A 766 60.29 20.76 -20.49
C PRO A 766 59.14 19.88 -21.02
N GLU A 767 59.04 19.73 -22.34
CA GLU A 767 58.04 18.88 -23.01
C GLU A 767 58.39 17.39 -22.92
N GLU A 768 59.67 17.06 -22.82
CA GLU A 768 60.20 15.70 -22.65
C GLU A 768 60.20 15.23 -21.17
N PHE A 769 59.82 16.11 -20.24
CA PHE A 769 59.64 15.83 -18.82
C PHE A 769 58.16 15.69 -18.42
N LEU A 770 57.94 15.20 -17.19
CA LEU A 770 56.63 15.25 -16.54
C LEU A 770 56.12 16.68 -16.40
N THR A 771 54.81 16.86 -16.23
CA THR A 771 54.32 18.19 -15.89
C THR A 771 54.81 18.59 -14.50
N PRO A 772 55.16 19.87 -14.25
CA PRO A 772 55.68 20.31 -12.96
C PRO A 772 54.78 19.90 -11.77
N GLN A 773 53.46 19.98 -11.97
CA GLN A 773 52.47 19.57 -10.98
C GLN A 773 52.55 18.07 -10.65
N THR A 774 52.77 17.21 -11.65
CA THR A 774 52.88 15.76 -11.48
C THR A 774 54.17 15.40 -10.74
N ALA A 775 55.29 16.00 -11.12
CA ALA A 775 56.58 15.82 -10.45
C ALA A 775 56.52 16.25 -8.98
N GLN A 776 56.00 17.45 -8.71
CA GLN A 776 55.84 17.96 -7.34
C GLN A 776 54.88 17.09 -6.50
N SER A 777 53.76 16.62 -7.08
CA SER A 777 52.86 15.64 -6.42
C SER A 777 53.60 14.37 -6.05
N LEU A 778 54.35 13.79 -6.99
CA LEU A 778 55.05 12.53 -6.78
C LEU A 778 56.12 12.67 -5.70
N ARG A 779 56.93 13.75 -5.74
CA ARG A 779 57.95 14.03 -4.74
C ARG A 779 57.36 14.10 -3.33
N VAL A 780 56.30 14.90 -3.15
CA VAL A 780 55.60 15.00 -1.85
C VAL A 780 55.08 13.64 -1.39
N THR A 781 54.40 12.90 -2.26
CA THR A 781 53.87 11.58 -1.92
C THR A 781 54.97 10.58 -1.54
N LEU A 782 56.12 10.57 -2.24
CA LEU A 782 57.25 9.69 -1.94
C LEU A 782 57.82 9.97 -0.54
N HIS A 783 58.17 11.22 -0.26
CA HIS A 783 58.71 11.61 1.05
C HIS A 783 57.70 11.37 2.18
N SER A 784 56.44 11.74 1.99
CA SER A 784 55.37 11.47 2.96
C SER A 784 55.18 9.98 3.22
N THR A 785 55.32 9.12 2.21
CA THR A 785 55.18 7.67 2.38
C THR A 785 56.30 7.10 3.24
N ILE A 786 57.53 7.55 3.03
CA ILE A 786 58.70 7.13 3.82
C ILE A 786 58.52 7.60 5.27
N ASP A 787 58.37 8.90 5.49
CA ASP A 787 58.39 9.49 6.82
C ASP A 787 57.19 9.06 7.68
N LEU A 788 55.99 8.98 7.10
CA LEU A 788 54.81 8.47 7.81
C LEU A 788 55.00 7.00 8.16
N SER A 789 55.50 6.18 7.23
CA SER A 789 55.68 4.75 7.51
C SER A 789 56.73 4.52 8.61
N MET A 790 57.84 5.26 8.60
CA MET A 790 58.85 5.23 9.66
C MET A 790 58.25 5.66 11.01
N TYR A 791 57.52 6.79 11.05
CA TYR A 791 56.83 7.26 12.25
C TYR A 791 55.88 6.19 12.83
N LEU A 792 55.09 5.53 11.99
CA LEU A 792 54.14 4.50 12.43
C LEU A 792 54.85 3.26 12.99
N LEU A 793 55.93 2.81 12.33
CA LEU A 793 56.70 1.63 12.74
C LEU A 793 57.49 1.88 14.03
N GLU A 794 58.17 3.03 14.13
CA GLU A 794 59.09 3.32 15.24
C GLU A 794 58.39 3.88 16.48
N LYS A 795 57.39 4.78 16.30
CA LYS A 795 56.77 5.52 17.41
C LYS A 795 55.36 5.06 17.76
N CYS A 796 54.60 4.55 16.80
CA CYS A 796 53.19 4.17 17.00
C CYS A 796 52.97 2.67 17.24
N GLY A 797 54.02 1.85 17.15
CA GLY A 797 53.96 0.41 17.41
C GLY A 797 53.33 -0.43 16.29
N PHE A 798 53.42 0.02 15.03
CA PHE A 798 52.99 -0.79 13.88
C PHE A 798 54.00 -1.91 13.61
N GLU A 799 53.53 -3.14 13.37
CA GLU A 799 54.37 -4.25 12.90
C GLU A 799 54.73 -4.12 11.41
N TYR A 800 53.82 -3.58 10.62
CA TYR A 800 54.00 -3.34 9.19
C TYR A 800 53.07 -2.22 8.71
N VAL A 801 53.42 -1.57 7.59
CA VAL A 801 52.61 -0.50 6.98
C VAL A 801 52.17 -0.89 5.57
N LEU A 802 50.87 -0.76 5.29
CA LEU A 802 50.29 -1.02 3.98
C LEU A 802 50.18 0.29 3.18
N THR A 803 51.15 0.55 2.31
CA THR A 803 51.19 1.74 1.45
C THR A 803 49.96 1.85 0.54
N GLY A 804 49.34 0.72 0.18
CA GLY A 804 48.11 0.70 -0.60
C GLY A 804 46.88 1.28 0.12
N LYS A 805 46.98 1.62 1.41
CA LYS A 805 45.95 2.38 2.14
C LYS A 805 46.16 3.90 2.09
N MET A 806 47.29 4.38 1.59
CA MET A 806 47.61 5.81 1.44
C MET A 806 47.16 6.35 0.07
N CYS A 807 45.90 6.12 -0.29
CA CYS A 807 45.30 6.57 -1.57
C CYS A 807 43.80 6.86 -1.45
N GLN A 808 43.20 7.45 -2.49
CA GLN A 808 41.79 7.88 -2.48
C GLN A 808 40.78 6.78 -2.85
N ASP A 809 41.27 5.59 -3.17
CA ASP A 809 40.50 4.42 -3.62
C ASP A 809 39.23 4.11 -2.76
N PRO A 810 39.29 4.17 -1.41
CA PRO A 810 38.11 3.91 -0.57
C PRO A 810 36.99 4.95 -0.76
N LEU A 811 37.35 6.21 -0.99
CA LEU A 811 36.40 7.27 -1.26
C LEU A 811 35.79 7.14 -2.67
N GLU A 812 36.59 6.79 -3.69
CA GLU A 812 36.07 6.46 -5.02
C GLU A 812 35.09 5.27 -4.97
N LYS A 813 35.44 4.22 -4.20
CA LYS A 813 34.56 3.05 -3.97
C LYS A 813 33.25 3.48 -3.30
N PHE A 814 33.31 4.40 -2.34
CA PHE A 814 32.12 4.96 -1.69
C PHE A 814 31.21 5.73 -2.67
N PHE A 815 31.78 6.57 -3.54
CA PHE A 815 31.02 7.22 -4.62
C PHE A 815 30.38 6.18 -5.57
N GLY A 816 31.11 5.12 -5.90
CA GLY A 816 30.58 3.98 -6.66
C GLY A 816 29.38 3.31 -5.97
N ILE A 817 29.45 3.09 -4.66
CA ILE A 817 28.34 2.52 -3.87
C ILE A 817 27.14 3.46 -3.87
N ILE A 818 27.31 4.77 -3.72
CA ILE A 818 26.20 5.73 -3.80
C ILE A 818 25.52 5.68 -5.17
N ARG A 819 26.29 5.71 -6.26
CA ARG A 819 25.73 5.63 -7.62
C ARG A 819 24.94 4.34 -7.83
N GLN A 820 25.45 3.21 -7.34
CA GLN A 820 24.73 1.92 -7.38
C GLN A 820 23.46 1.92 -6.52
N ALA A 821 23.51 2.52 -5.33
CA ALA A 821 22.36 2.63 -4.42
C ALA A 821 21.24 3.53 -4.99
N ALA A 822 21.58 4.47 -5.88
CA ALA A 822 20.63 5.29 -6.61
C ALA A 822 19.86 4.54 -7.72
N GLY A 823 20.18 3.26 -7.97
CA GLY A 823 19.51 2.42 -8.95
C GLY A 823 19.80 2.88 -10.39
N PRO A 824 18.79 3.01 -11.29
CA PRO A 824 19.00 3.46 -12.67
C PRO A 824 19.47 4.92 -12.82
N ASN A 825 19.62 5.65 -11.71
CA ASN A 825 20.02 7.04 -11.71
C ASN A 825 21.52 7.17 -11.41
N ASP A 826 22.36 6.83 -12.38
CA ASP A 826 23.83 6.85 -12.27
C ASP A 826 24.42 8.24 -11.91
N HIS A 827 23.64 9.31 -12.15
CA HIS A 827 23.98 10.69 -11.79
C HIS A 827 22.95 11.24 -10.77
N PRO A 828 23.10 10.93 -9.47
CA PRO A 828 22.13 11.32 -8.45
C PRO A 828 21.96 12.84 -8.37
N THR A 829 20.75 13.28 -8.01
CA THR A 829 20.54 14.69 -7.68
C THR A 829 21.16 15.01 -6.33
N THR A 830 21.55 16.27 -6.10
CA THR A 830 22.14 16.69 -4.81
C THR A 830 21.32 16.25 -3.59
N PRO A 831 19.98 16.43 -3.54
CA PRO A 831 19.18 15.94 -2.42
C PRO A 831 19.19 14.40 -2.27
N THR A 832 19.21 13.67 -3.39
CA THR A 832 19.26 12.19 -3.37
C THR A 832 20.62 11.72 -2.87
N PHE A 833 21.71 12.38 -3.30
CA PHE A 833 23.06 12.07 -2.86
C PHE A 833 23.21 12.26 -1.36
N LEU A 834 22.80 13.42 -0.82
CA LEU A 834 22.86 13.70 0.62
C LEU A 834 22.04 12.68 1.44
N HIS A 835 20.87 12.27 0.93
CA HIS A 835 20.06 11.24 1.57
C HIS A 835 20.75 9.86 1.58
N LEU A 836 21.39 9.47 0.47
CA LEU A 836 22.13 8.20 0.38
C LEU A 836 23.41 8.22 1.20
N TYR A 837 24.14 9.35 1.19
CA TYR A 837 25.30 9.59 2.05
C TYR A 837 24.92 9.32 3.50
N LYS A 838 23.86 9.96 4.00
CA LYS A 838 23.35 9.76 5.36
C LYS A 838 23.14 8.28 5.70
N ILE A 839 22.43 7.57 4.83
CA ILE A 839 22.11 6.16 5.04
C ILE A 839 23.39 5.32 5.12
N LEU A 840 24.38 5.59 4.27
CA LEU A 840 25.62 4.82 4.20
C LEU A 840 26.62 5.18 5.31
N SER A 841 26.69 6.44 5.72
CA SER A 841 27.50 6.89 6.87
C SER A 841 27.06 6.18 8.15
N VAL A 842 25.75 6.05 8.36
CA VAL A 842 25.17 5.34 9.50
C VAL A 842 25.37 3.83 9.37
N TYR A 843 25.16 3.29 8.17
CA TYR A 843 25.33 1.86 7.90
C TYR A 843 26.75 1.37 8.21
N SER A 844 27.78 2.14 7.86
CA SER A 844 29.19 1.79 8.12
C SER A 844 29.53 1.74 9.60
N VAL A 845 28.94 2.63 10.41
CA VAL A 845 29.06 2.60 11.87
C VAL A 845 28.39 1.36 12.46
N LEU A 846 27.16 1.05 12.05
CA LEU A 846 26.31 -0.01 12.61
C LEU A 846 26.61 -1.43 12.10
N LYS A 847 27.36 -1.54 11.01
CA LYS A 847 27.66 -2.83 10.40
C LYS A 847 28.59 -3.65 11.31
N PRO A 848 28.24 -4.91 11.62
CA PRO A 848 29.15 -5.80 12.36
C PRO A 848 30.39 -6.16 11.52
N PRO A 849 31.54 -6.44 12.16
CA PRO A 849 32.76 -6.84 11.46
C PRO A 849 32.53 -8.10 10.61
N LYS A 850 33.13 -8.12 9.39
CA LYS A 850 32.88 -9.16 8.37
C LYS A 850 33.44 -10.54 8.73
N TYR A 851 34.45 -10.63 9.60
CA TYR A 851 35.16 -11.85 9.94
C TYR A 851 35.24 -12.00 11.47
N GLY A 852 34.16 -12.53 12.06
CA GLY A 852 34.15 -13.03 13.44
C GLY A 852 34.31 -14.55 13.48
N ASN A 853 35.28 -15.08 12.74
CA ASN A 853 35.68 -16.50 12.77
C ASN A 853 37.03 -16.69 13.47
N CYS A 854 37.47 -15.72 14.27
CA CYS A 854 38.45 -16.02 15.32
C CYS A 854 37.64 -16.59 16.49
N THR A 855 38.08 -17.72 17.03
CA THR A 855 37.60 -18.31 18.28
C THR A 855 37.19 -17.21 19.24
N VAL A 856 35.91 -17.19 19.60
CA VAL A 856 35.30 -16.25 20.54
C VAL A 856 35.95 -16.48 21.90
N VAL A 857 37.09 -15.84 22.14
CA VAL A 857 37.65 -15.70 23.49
C VAL A 857 37.16 -14.40 24.11
N ASN A 858 36.78 -13.40 23.31
CA ASN A 858 36.18 -12.17 23.82
C ASN A 858 34.77 -11.98 23.24
N SER A 859 33.77 -12.22 24.08
CA SER A 859 32.36 -11.85 23.91
C SER A 859 32.13 -10.33 23.81
N ASP A 860 33.18 -9.52 23.84
CA ASP A 860 33.13 -8.10 24.14
C ASP A 860 33.46 -7.18 22.95
N SER A 861 33.20 -7.61 21.70
CA SER A 861 33.03 -6.61 20.63
C SER A 861 31.63 -5.98 20.78
N GLN A 862 31.47 -5.15 21.80
CA GLN A 862 30.22 -4.48 22.13
C GLN A 862 29.84 -3.58 20.94
N LYS A 863 28.65 -3.83 20.39
CA LYS A 863 28.13 -3.15 19.22
C LYS A 863 27.50 -1.83 19.68
N ILE A 864 27.68 -0.75 18.92
CA ILE A 864 26.84 0.45 19.05
C ILE A 864 25.38 -0.02 19.07
N SER A 865 24.72 0.20 20.19
CA SER A 865 23.34 -0.22 20.39
C SER A 865 22.38 0.82 19.81
N LEU A 866 21.13 0.44 19.58
CA LEU A 866 20.10 1.44 19.27
C LEU A 866 19.81 2.34 20.47
N ALA A 867 20.13 1.91 21.70
CA ALA A 867 20.12 2.76 22.87
C ALA A 867 21.15 3.88 22.71
N ASP A 868 22.39 3.60 22.31
CA ASP A 868 23.40 4.65 22.05
C ASP A 868 22.95 5.67 20.99
N ILE A 869 22.29 5.19 19.93
CA ILE A 869 21.71 6.09 18.92
C ILE A 869 20.56 6.89 19.53
N ARG A 870 19.69 6.28 20.33
CA ARG A 870 18.61 7.03 20.98
C ARG A 870 19.14 8.03 21.98
N ASP A 871 20.15 7.67 22.75
CA ASP A 871 20.80 8.50 23.77
C ASP A 871 21.45 9.74 23.15
N ILE A 872 22.17 9.57 22.05
CA ILE A 872 22.83 10.68 21.35
C ILE A 872 21.83 11.54 20.58
N PHE A 873 20.80 10.92 19.99
CA PHE A 873 19.80 11.60 19.18
C PHE A 873 18.47 11.85 19.93
N HIS A 874 18.46 11.79 21.27
CA HIS A 874 17.24 11.84 22.08
C HIS A 874 16.48 13.16 21.89
N GLU A 875 15.15 13.02 21.90
CA GLU A 875 14.00 13.95 21.80
C GLU A 875 14.24 15.48 21.85
N LYS A 876 15.21 16.01 21.10
CA LYS A 876 15.14 17.43 20.73
C LYS A 876 13.83 17.63 19.96
N PRO A 877 13.00 18.63 20.33
CA PRO A 877 11.83 18.96 19.53
C PRO A 877 12.24 19.06 18.06
N SER A 878 11.39 18.58 17.16
CA SER A 878 11.71 18.68 15.73
C SER A 878 12.02 20.15 15.41
N GLU A 879 13.04 20.43 14.61
CA GLU A 879 13.42 21.81 14.26
C GLU A 879 12.22 22.57 13.67
N ARG A 880 11.35 21.86 12.94
CA ARG A 880 10.03 22.35 12.53
C ARG A 880 9.16 22.81 13.71
N TRP A 881 9.06 22.02 14.78
CA TRP A 881 8.31 22.40 15.98
C TRP A 881 8.89 23.67 16.59
N GLU A 882 10.20 23.76 16.75
CA GLU A 882 10.86 24.97 17.27
C GLU A 882 10.58 26.20 16.39
N LYS A 883 10.67 26.07 15.06
CA LYS A 883 10.34 27.19 14.13
C LYS A 883 8.87 27.58 14.19
N ILE A 884 7.96 26.62 14.33
CA ILE A 884 6.52 26.88 14.47
C ILE A 884 6.22 27.50 15.85
N GLU A 885 6.88 27.05 16.91
CA GLU A 885 6.68 27.57 18.25
C GLU A 885 7.25 28.98 18.41
N LYS A 886 8.41 29.26 17.80
CA LYS A 886 8.96 30.62 17.64
C LYS A 886 8.00 31.54 16.88
N LEU A 887 7.29 31.01 15.87
CA LEU A 887 6.25 31.76 15.17
C LEU A 887 5.08 32.03 16.10
N LYS A 888 4.56 31.01 16.82
CA LYS A 888 3.45 31.22 17.77
C LYS A 888 3.79 32.23 18.84
N THR A 889 4.92 32.09 19.53
CA THR A 889 5.37 33.05 20.55
C THR A 889 5.52 34.46 20.01
N LYS A 890 6.04 34.64 18.79
CA LYS A 890 6.05 35.96 18.13
C LYS A 890 4.64 36.49 17.91
N LEU A 891 3.74 35.66 17.40
CA LEU A 891 2.34 36.06 17.17
C LEU A 891 1.63 36.38 18.48
N ASP A 892 1.81 35.56 19.52
CA ASP A 892 1.28 35.78 20.87
C ASP A 892 1.78 37.13 21.45
N SER A 893 3.07 37.42 21.33
CA SER A 893 3.63 38.71 21.79
C SER A 893 3.05 39.93 21.07
N LEU A 894 2.74 39.81 19.76
CA LEU A 894 2.10 40.87 18.98
C LEU A 894 0.64 41.08 19.41
N VAL A 895 -0.06 40.01 19.81
CA VAL A 895 -1.42 40.09 20.37
C VAL A 895 -1.40 40.72 21.76
N GLU A 896 -0.47 40.31 22.64
CA GLU A 896 -0.35 40.82 24.01
C GLU A 896 0.04 42.31 24.08
N ASN A 897 0.87 42.78 23.13
CA ASN A 897 1.31 44.17 23.07
C ASN A 897 0.28 45.14 22.46
N ASN A 898 -0.95 44.69 22.16
CA ASN A 898 -1.99 45.44 21.43
C ASN A 898 -1.54 45.97 20.05
N GLU A 899 -0.48 45.41 19.46
CA GLU A 899 -0.07 45.69 18.08
C GLU A 899 -0.97 44.96 17.07
N TRP A 900 -1.94 44.16 17.56
CA TRP A 900 -2.86 43.36 16.78
C TRP A 900 -4.32 43.49 17.29
N GLU A 901 -5.14 44.28 16.59
CA GLU A 901 -6.55 44.50 16.99
C GLU A 901 -7.51 43.37 16.56
N ALA A 902 -8.41 42.97 17.47
CA ALA A 902 -9.60 42.18 17.13
C ALA A 902 -10.76 43.13 16.79
N CYS A 903 -11.23 43.13 15.54
CA CYS A 903 -12.37 43.98 15.13
C CYS A 903 -13.73 43.25 15.29
N ASP A 904 -14.71 43.96 15.83
CA ASP A 904 -16.11 43.52 15.99
C ASP A 904 -17.04 43.85 14.81
N VAL A 905 -16.53 44.46 13.73
CA VAL A 905 -17.34 44.78 12.54
C VAL A 905 -16.55 44.49 11.27
N LEU A 906 -17.20 43.85 10.30
CA LEU A 906 -16.68 43.57 8.96
C LEU A 906 -17.05 44.74 8.03
N PRO A 907 -16.16 45.72 7.75
CA PRO A 907 -16.42 46.66 6.68
C PRO A 907 -16.27 45.95 5.34
N ILE A 908 -17.25 46.18 4.46
CA ILE A 908 -17.26 45.79 3.06
C ILE A 908 -16.26 46.69 2.35
N ILE A 909 -15.24 46.10 1.73
CA ILE A 909 -14.27 46.85 0.90
C ILE A 909 -14.67 46.61 -0.55
N ASP A 910 -15.21 47.63 -1.19
CA ASP A 910 -15.38 47.70 -2.64
C ASP A 910 -14.04 48.13 -3.25
N SER A 911 -13.42 47.27 -4.06
CA SER A 911 -12.21 47.59 -4.81
C SER A 911 -12.49 47.54 -6.31
N ASP A 912 -12.93 48.66 -6.86
CA ASP A 912 -13.15 48.89 -8.29
C ASP A 912 -11.82 49.16 -9.01
N GLY A 913 -11.04 48.11 -9.23
CA GLY A 913 -9.85 48.15 -10.09
C GLY A 913 -9.57 46.79 -10.72
N GLU A 914 -9.14 46.80 -11.99
CA GLU A 914 -8.66 45.58 -12.68
C GLU A 914 -7.49 44.97 -11.88
N SER A 915 -7.72 43.78 -11.35
CA SER A 915 -6.73 43.05 -10.57
C SER A 915 -5.65 42.45 -11.48
N SER A 916 -4.39 42.50 -11.05
CA SER A 916 -3.29 41.90 -11.81
C SER A 916 -3.46 40.37 -11.98
N VAL A 917 -2.87 39.80 -13.02
CA VAL A 917 -2.86 38.33 -13.22
C VAL A 917 -2.28 37.60 -12.00
N GLN A 918 -1.28 38.20 -11.33
CA GLN A 918 -0.70 37.66 -10.11
C GLN A 918 -1.72 37.61 -8.98
N ASP A 919 -2.51 38.67 -8.80
CA ASP A 919 -3.57 38.74 -7.80
C ASP A 919 -4.66 37.69 -8.05
N CYS A 920 -5.08 37.50 -9.30
CA CYS A 920 -6.03 36.45 -9.66
C CYS A 920 -5.51 35.03 -9.35
N ILE A 921 -4.21 34.79 -9.52
CA ILE A 921 -3.57 33.52 -9.16
C ILE A 921 -3.51 33.35 -7.65
N VAL A 922 -3.09 34.38 -6.90
CA VAL A 922 -3.01 34.35 -5.44
C VAL A 922 -4.41 34.13 -4.85
N TYR A 923 -5.44 34.77 -5.40
CA TYR A 923 -6.83 34.61 -4.99
C TYR A 923 -7.33 33.17 -5.21
N TYR A 924 -7.06 32.58 -6.38
CA TYR A 924 -7.36 31.17 -6.65
C TYR A 924 -6.66 30.22 -5.66
N VAL A 925 -5.39 30.47 -5.37
CA VAL A 925 -4.59 29.68 -4.41
C VAL A 925 -5.12 29.86 -2.98
N CYS A 926 -5.50 31.07 -2.60
CA CYS A 926 -6.10 31.41 -1.32
C CYS A 926 -7.38 30.57 -1.10
N GLY A 927 -8.28 30.53 -2.08
CA GLY A 927 -9.48 29.66 -2.04
C GLY A 927 -9.16 28.16 -1.84
N TYR A 928 -8.06 27.66 -2.43
CA TYR A 928 -7.59 26.28 -2.20
C TYR A 928 -7.10 26.05 -0.76
N VAL A 929 -6.33 26.99 -0.20
CA VAL A 929 -5.82 26.93 1.18
C VAL A 929 -6.99 26.98 2.18
N THR A 930 -7.94 27.88 1.96
CA THR A 930 -9.18 28.00 2.75
C THR A 930 -9.95 26.67 2.77
N LYS A 931 -10.18 26.08 1.60
CA LYS A 931 -10.86 24.76 1.47
C LYS A 931 -10.11 23.63 2.18
N LYS A 932 -8.79 23.74 2.35
CA LYS A 932 -7.98 22.75 3.06
C LYS A 932 -8.07 22.87 4.56
N ILE A 933 -8.02 24.09 5.09
CA ILE A 933 -8.13 24.36 6.54
C ILE A 933 -9.54 24.04 7.04
N LEU A 934 -10.58 24.39 6.26
CA LEU A 934 -11.97 24.10 6.58
C LEU A 934 -12.28 22.61 6.80
N LYS A 935 -11.47 21.69 6.28
CA LYS A 935 -11.66 20.23 6.50
C LYS A 935 -11.39 19.79 7.93
N HIS A 936 -10.60 20.55 8.68
CA HIS A 936 -10.10 20.16 9.99
C HIS A 936 -10.56 21.08 11.12
N LYS A 937 -11.13 22.25 10.80
CA LYS A 937 -11.64 23.21 11.78
C LYS A 937 -13.09 22.93 12.15
N LYS A 938 -13.42 23.12 13.44
CA LYS A 938 -14.75 22.90 14.02
C LYS A 938 -15.40 24.17 14.59
N CYS A 939 -14.63 25.24 14.78
CA CYS A 939 -15.13 26.49 15.36
C CYS A 939 -16.04 27.23 14.36
N SER A 940 -17.27 27.54 14.78
CA SER A 940 -18.27 28.24 13.96
C SER A 940 -17.82 29.63 13.52
N LYS A 941 -17.21 30.43 14.41
CA LYS A 941 -16.67 31.76 14.08
C LYS A 941 -15.56 31.71 13.02
N CYS A 942 -14.64 30.75 13.13
CA CYS A 942 -13.57 30.54 12.16
C CYS A 942 -14.12 30.09 10.80
N ILE A 943 -15.09 29.17 10.79
CA ILE A 943 -15.72 28.67 9.55
C ILE A 943 -16.46 29.81 8.86
N ALA A 944 -17.21 30.62 9.61
CA ALA A 944 -17.94 31.77 9.07
C ALA A 944 -16.96 32.77 8.43
N PHE A 945 -15.89 33.16 9.11
CA PHE A 945 -14.88 34.07 8.56
C PHE A 945 -14.24 33.54 7.26
N LEU A 946 -13.84 32.26 7.26
CA LEU A 946 -13.15 31.63 6.13
C LEU A 946 -14.06 31.41 4.91
N ASN A 947 -15.38 31.22 5.12
CA ASN A 947 -16.36 31.03 4.04
C ASN A 947 -17.01 32.32 3.53
N ASN A 948 -16.70 33.48 4.11
CA ASN A 948 -17.37 34.75 3.78
C ASN A 948 -16.82 35.44 2.52
N GLY A 949 -16.51 34.67 1.46
CA GLY A 949 -15.98 35.21 0.22
C GLY A 949 -17.07 35.71 -0.72
N VAL A 950 -16.86 36.90 -1.28
CA VAL A 950 -17.78 37.49 -2.27
C VAL A 950 -17.43 37.00 -3.67
N VAL A 951 -18.43 36.55 -4.43
CA VAL A 951 -18.26 36.01 -5.79
C VAL A 951 -17.80 37.09 -6.79
N THR A 952 -18.17 38.36 -6.55
CA THR A 952 -17.90 39.53 -7.41
C THR A 952 -16.56 40.22 -7.15
N HIS A 953 -15.67 39.64 -6.34
CA HIS A 953 -14.34 40.21 -6.10
C HIS A 953 -13.55 40.28 -7.43
N SER A 954 -12.88 41.41 -7.72
CA SER A 954 -12.13 41.63 -8.97
C SER A 954 -11.08 40.54 -9.22
N ALA A 955 -10.25 40.23 -8.23
CA ALA A 955 -9.28 39.11 -8.29
C ALA A 955 -9.93 37.70 -8.41
N GLY A 956 -11.25 37.58 -8.32
CA GLY A 956 -12.02 36.34 -8.41
C GLY A 956 -12.24 35.81 -9.83
N GLU A 957 -11.90 36.58 -10.87
CA GLU A 957 -12.11 36.23 -12.28
C GLU A 957 -11.60 34.82 -12.63
N LEU A 958 -10.39 34.46 -12.20
CA LEU A 958 -9.80 33.14 -12.47
C LEU A 958 -10.56 32.00 -11.78
N VAL A 959 -11.10 32.27 -10.58
CA VAL A 959 -11.93 31.30 -9.85
C VAL A 959 -13.24 31.12 -10.60
N VAL A 960 -13.91 32.21 -11.00
CA VAL A 960 -15.16 32.16 -11.79
C VAL A 960 -14.94 31.39 -13.10
N ALA A 961 -13.89 31.72 -13.86
CA ALA A 961 -13.58 31.08 -15.13
C ALA A 961 -13.27 29.57 -15.01
N LYS A 962 -12.66 29.12 -13.89
CA LYS A 962 -12.32 27.70 -13.67
C LYS A 962 -13.37 26.93 -12.88
N SER A 963 -14.26 27.62 -12.16
CA SER A 963 -15.22 26.99 -11.27
C SER A 963 -16.38 26.40 -12.06
N ARG A 964 -16.79 25.19 -11.67
CA ARG A 964 -18.10 24.63 -12.04
C ARG A 964 -19.12 24.78 -10.89
N GLY A 965 -18.96 25.83 -10.08
CA GLY A 965 -19.77 26.09 -8.88
C GLY A 965 -19.25 25.44 -7.58
N LEU A 966 -18.03 24.87 -7.56
CA LEU A 966 -17.49 24.11 -6.42
C LEU A 966 -16.16 24.65 -5.85
N LEU A 967 -15.63 25.72 -6.44
CA LEU A 967 -14.44 26.42 -5.92
C LEU A 967 -14.86 27.46 -4.88
N VAL A 968 -13.98 27.66 -3.90
CA VAL A 968 -14.25 28.54 -2.75
C VAL A 968 -13.71 29.93 -3.06
N HIS A 969 -14.53 30.95 -2.88
CA HIS A 969 -14.09 32.33 -2.82
C HIS A 969 -13.57 32.61 -1.41
N PRO A 970 -12.30 33.01 -1.25
CA PRO A 970 -11.77 33.40 0.05
C PRO A 970 -12.32 34.77 0.48
N ASN A 971 -12.27 35.03 1.78
CA ASN A 971 -12.50 36.33 2.37
C ASN A 971 -11.44 37.35 1.89
N GLY A 972 -11.81 38.61 1.64
CA GLY A 972 -10.91 39.68 1.19
C GLY A 972 -9.72 39.91 2.13
N TYR A 973 -9.95 39.98 3.44
CA TYR A 973 -8.86 40.13 4.43
C TYR A 973 -7.88 38.96 4.43
N LEU A 974 -8.37 37.75 4.15
CA LEU A 974 -7.51 36.57 4.02
C LEU A 974 -6.69 36.62 2.72
N PHE A 975 -7.27 37.13 1.64
CA PHE A 975 -6.57 37.35 0.39
C PHE A 975 -5.45 38.38 0.54
N ASP A 976 -5.72 39.55 1.13
CA ASP A 976 -4.70 40.59 1.35
C ASP A 976 -3.56 40.10 2.24
N PHE A 977 -3.90 39.37 3.29
CA PHE A 977 -2.89 38.74 4.14
C PHE A 977 -2.02 37.75 3.37
N LEU A 978 -2.61 36.78 2.64
CA LEU A 978 -1.82 35.83 1.87
C LEU A 978 -1.09 36.46 0.68
N LYS A 979 -1.55 37.60 0.18
CA LYS A 979 -0.83 38.43 -0.80
C LYS A 979 0.44 39.02 -0.19
N SER A 980 0.39 39.52 1.05
CA SER A 980 1.58 39.96 1.78
C SER A 980 2.57 38.80 2.02
N VAL A 981 2.06 37.61 2.36
CA VAL A 981 2.87 36.39 2.51
C VAL A 981 3.55 36.00 1.20
N GLU A 982 2.84 36.08 0.06
CA GLU A 982 3.42 35.79 -1.26
C GLU A 982 4.48 36.82 -1.66
N HIS A 983 4.27 38.11 -1.36
CA HIS A 983 5.28 39.14 -1.63
C HIS A 983 6.57 38.86 -0.86
N SER A 984 6.46 38.52 0.43
CA SER A 984 7.59 38.12 1.24
C SER A 984 8.24 36.82 0.73
N PHE A 985 7.44 35.81 0.38
CA PHE A 985 7.94 34.57 -0.23
C PHE A 985 8.71 34.85 -1.52
N ALA A 986 8.21 35.70 -2.42
CA ALA A 986 8.88 36.03 -3.68
C ALA A 986 10.27 36.63 -3.46
N LYS A 987 10.44 37.44 -2.41
CA LYS A 987 11.73 38.06 -2.03
C LYS A 987 12.78 37.03 -1.58
N TYR A 988 12.37 35.98 -0.86
CA TYR A 988 13.28 35.00 -0.25
C TYR A 988 13.20 33.60 -0.87
N CYS A 989 12.44 33.38 -1.95
CA CYS A 989 12.17 32.06 -2.52
C CYS A 989 13.41 31.28 -2.99
N GLY A 990 14.56 31.93 -3.17
CA GLY A 990 15.83 31.30 -3.55
C GLY A 990 16.78 30.99 -2.40
N ASP A 991 16.44 31.36 -1.16
CA ASP A 991 17.33 31.21 -0.01
C ASP A 991 17.17 29.85 0.68
N LEU A 992 18.21 29.38 1.38
CA LEU A 992 18.15 28.10 2.11
C LEU A 992 17.08 28.10 3.22
N ASP A 993 16.99 29.19 4.00
CA ASP A 993 16.07 29.40 5.13
C ASP A 993 14.83 30.23 4.77
N VAL A 994 14.16 29.89 3.65
CA VAL A 994 12.98 30.64 3.18
C VAL A 994 11.95 30.87 4.28
N PHE A 995 11.61 29.82 5.03
CA PHE A 995 10.56 29.92 6.04
C PHE A 995 10.89 30.99 7.08
N GLU A 996 12.09 31.00 7.65
CA GLU A 996 12.47 31.94 8.70
C GLU A 996 12.53 33.39 8.21
N LYS A 997 13.09 33.60 7.01
CA LYS A 997 13.15 34.94 6.41
C LYS A 997 11.77 35.49 6.08
N VAL A 998 10.88 34.65 5.54
CA VAL A 998 9.49 35.00 5.26
C VAL A 998 8.76 35.32 6.56
N ILE A 999 8.90 34.50 7.60
CA ILE A 999 8.32 34.80 8.92
C ILE A 999 8.85 36.12 9.44
N SER A 1000 10.16 36.34 9.45
CA SER A 1000 10.76 37.57 9.99
C SER A 1000 10.33 38.84 9.27
N ASP A 1001 10.02 38.75 7.98
CA ASP A 1001 9.63 39.88 7.13
C ASP A 1001 8.11 40.14 7.26
N ILE A 1002 7.29 39.08 7.33
CA ILE A 1002 5.86 39.19 7.62
C ILE A 1002 5.63 39.76 9.02
N THR A 1003 6.33 39.27 10.05
CA THR A 1003 6.16 39.73 11.45
C THR A 1003 6.47 41.19 11.67
N LYS A 1004 7.18 41.86 10.75
CA LYS A 1004 7.43 43.31 10.82
C LYS A 1004 6.26 44.16 10.33
N ASN A 1005 5.36 43.59 9.51
CA ASN A 1005 4.32 44.31 8.76
C ASN A 1005 2.98 43.54 8.78
N ILE A 1006 2.56 42.97 9.92
CA ILE A 1006 1.31 42.19 10.00
C ILE A 1006 0.12 43.14 10.09
N ASN A 1007 -0.79 43.07 9.11
CA ASN A 1007 -2.14 43.62 9.20
C ASN A 1007 -3.15 42.54 8.80
N PHE A 1008 -3.55 41.68 9.75
CA PHE A 1008 -4.52 40.61 9.51
C PHE A 1008 -5.68 40.68 10.50
N LYS A 1009 -6.87 41.02 10.01
CA LYS A 1009 -8.09 41.08 10.82
C LYS A 1009 -8.77 39.71 10.85
N PHE A 1010 -9.07 39.19 12.05
CA PHE A 1010 -9.72 37.89 12.23
C PHE A 1010 -10.78 37.95 13.33
N SER A 1011 -11.96 37.39 13.07
CA SER A 1011 -13.13 37.52 13.95
C SER A 1011 -13.15 36.58 15.17
N CYS A 1012 -12.13 35.73 15.34
CA CYS A 1012 -12.07 34.79 16.45
C CYS A 1012 -10.75 34.95 17.23
N SER A 1013 -10.80 35.70 18.33
CA SER A 1013 -9.67 35.94 19.24
C SER A 1013 -9.07 34.63 19.80
N ILE A 1014 -9.91 33.65 20.12
CA ILE A 1014 -9.50 32.36 20.73
C ILE A 1014 -8.57 31.54 19.80
N HIS A 1015 -8.82 31.53 18.50
CA HIS A 1015 -8.06 30.70 17.54
C HIS A 1015 -7.21 31.52 16.57
N LEU A 1016 -7.05 32.83 16.81
CA LEU A 1016 -6.31 33.74 15.93
C LEU A 1016 -4.90 33.21 15.63
N VAL A 1017 -4.14 32.92 16.69
CA VAL A 1017 -2.74 32.47 16.57
C VAL A 1017 -2.65 31.07 15.96
N GLU A 1018 -3.56 30.16 16.33
CA GLU A 1018 -3.60 28.80 15.75
C GLU A 1018 -3.89 28.82 14.24
N VAL A 1019 -4.92 29.57 13.82
CA VAL A 1019 -5.35 29.61 12.41
C VAL A 1019 -4.35 30.36 11.54
N THR A 1020 -3.80 31.48 12.02
CA THR A 1020 -2.75 32.24 11.29
C THR A 1020 -1.48 31.43 11.13
N THR A 1021 -1.03 30.74 12.18
CA THR A 1021 0.11 29.83 12.13
C THR A 1021 -0.12 28.73 11.09
N GLU A 1022 -1.29 28.08 11.08
CA GLU A 1022 -1.63 27.07 10.08
C GLU A 1022 -1.65 27.62 8.65
N LEU A 1023 -2.21 28.82 8.45
CA LEU A 1023 -2.27 29.50 7.16
C LEU A 1023 -0.87 29.75 6.60
N ILE A 1024 -0.01 30.41 7.38
CA ILE A 1024 1.36 30.75 6.94
C ILE A 1024 2.15 29.46 6.67
N VAL A 1025 2.14 28.51 7.60
CA VAL A 1025 2.89 27.25 7.51
C VAL A 1025 2.45 26.44 6.28
N TYR A 1026 1.15 26.37 6.00
CA TYR A 1026 0.64 25.65 4.84
C TYR A 1026 0.95 26.38 3.53
N TYR A 1027 0.71 27.70 3.48
CA TYR A 1027 0.93 28.52 2.29
C TYR A 1027 2.39 28.50 1.85
N VAL A 1028 3.31 28.83 2.76
CA VAL A 1028 4.76 28.87 2.47
C VAL A 1028 5.26 27.48 2.03
N GLN A 1029 4.88 26.40 2.71
CA GLN A 1029 5.28 25.05 2.27
C GLN A 1029 4.77 24.68 0.88
N MET A 1030 3.51 25.00 0.59
CA MET A 1030 2.93 24.75 -0.72
C MET A 1030 3.67 25.55 -1.81
N ARG A 1031 3.96 26.83 -1.56
CA ARG A 1031 4.73 27.69 -2.47
C ARG A 1031 6.16 27.19 -2.65
N MET A 1032 6.84 26.79 -1.58
CA MET A 1032 8.17 26.18 -1.66
C MET A 1032 8.18 24.92 -2.56
N ARG A 1033 7.15 24.07 -2.45
CA ARG A 1033 7.00 22.87 -3.29
C ARG A 1033 6.71 23.22 -4.75
N GLN A 1034 5.88 24.22 -5.01
CA GLN A 1034 5.58 24.68 -6.36
C GLN A 1034 6.81 25.30 -7.02
N TYR A 1035 7.53 26.17 -6.31
CA TYR A 1035 8.77 26.79 -6.77
C TYR A 1035 9.83 25.74 -7.10
N SER A 1036 10.15 24.84 -6.15
CA SER A 1036 11.12 23.77 -6.37
C SER A 1036 10.73 22.85 -7.53
N TYR A 1037 9.44 22.54 -7.71
CA TYR A 1037 8.97 21.76 -8.85
C TYR A 1037 9.22 22.48 -10.19
N GLN A 1038 8.90 23.77 -10.28
CA GLN A 1038 9.11 24.58 -11.48
C GLN A 1038 10.59 24.73 -11.83
N GLU A 1039 11.42 25.04 -10.85
CA GLU A 1039 12.87 25.16 -11.03
C GLU A 1039 13.51 23.84 -11.50
N ASN A 1040 13.12 22.71 -10.89
CA ASN A 1040 13.58 21.39 -11.32
C ASN A 1040 13.15 21.05 -12.77
N LEU A 1041 11.99 21.53 -13.23
CA LEU A 1041 11.55 21.35 -14.62
C LEU A 1041 12.44 22.15 -15.59
N LYS A 1042 12.80 23.39 -15.24
CA LYS A 1042 13.75 24.21 -16.02
C LYS A 1042 15.12 23.50 -16.11
N CYS A 1043 15.66 23.03 -15.00
CA CYS A 1043 16.94 22.30 -14.96
C CYS A 1043 16.90 21.01 -15.80
N LYS A 1044 15.77 20.27 -15.80
CA LYS A 1044 15.61 19.06 -16.63
C LYS A 1044 15.63 19.36 -18.13
N LYS A 1045 15.05 20.48 -18.57
CA LYS A 1045 15.09 20.89 -19.99
C LYS A 1045 16.53 21.18 -20.42
N LEU A 1046 17.24 22.02 -19.66
CA LEU A 1046 18.66 22.34 -19.87
C LEU A 1046 19.54 21.07 -19.88
N SER A 1047 19.32 20.15 -18.94
CA SER A 1047 20.07 18.88 -18.88
C SER A 1047 19.79 17.98 -20.09
N ARG A 1048 18.53 17.95 -20.58
CA ARG A 1048 18.16 17.18 -21.79
C ARG A 1048 18.79 17.81 -23.04
N GLU A 1049 18.83 19.13 -23.13
CA GLU A 1049 19.48 19.86 -24.22
C GLU A 1049 20.99 19.61 -24.22
N LYS A 1050 21.67 19.77 -23.08
CA LYS A 1050 23.09 19.42 -22.92
C LYS A 1050 23.36 17.95 -23.30
N LYS A 1051 22.48 17.02 -22.89
CA LYS A 1051 22.61 15.60 -23.24
C LYS A 1051 22.41 15.36 -24.74
N LYS A 1052 21.48 16.06 -25.40
CA LYS A 1052 21.31 16.03 -26.86
C LYS A 1052 22.54 16.59 -27.57
N GLN A 1053 23.05 17.75 -27.15
CA GLN A 1053 24.26 18.37 -27.70
C GLN A 1053 25.49 17.46 -27.53
N SER A 1054 25.70 16.86 -26.34
CA SER A 1054 26.81 15.91 -26.12
C SER A 1054 26.72 14.66 -26.99
N LYS A 1055 25.50 14.20 -27.33
CA LYS A 1055 25.29 13.07 -28.24
C LYS A 1055 25.57 13.45 -29.69
N LEU A 1056 25.27 14.68 -30.08
CA LEU A 1056 25.56 15.23 -31.40
C LEU A 1056 27.07 15.45 -31.61
N CYS A 1057 27.81 15.84 -30.55
CA CYS A 1057 29.28 15.93 -30.61
C CYS A 1057 29.98 14.56 -30.77
N ASN A 1058 29.37 13.47 -30.30
CA ASN A 1058 29.95 12.12 -30.44
C ASN A 1058 29.75 11.50 -31.83
N THR A 1059 28.90 12.08 -32.68
CA THR A 1059 28.65 11.60 -34.05
C THR A 1059 29.49 12.29 -35.13
N CYS A 1060 30.24 13.34 -34.79
CA CYS A 1060 31.18 13.98 -35.71
C CYS A 1060 32.62 13.79 -35.19
N GLY A 1061 33.33 12.82 -35.76
CA GLY A 1061 34.77 12.62 -35.56
C GLY A 1061 35.63 13.66 -36.27
N ILE A 1062 35.28 14.94 -36.23
CA ILE A 1062 36.09 16.04 -36.78
C ILE A 1062 36.13 17.17 -35.74
N GLY A 1063 37.34 17.70 -35.53
CA GLY A 1063 37.78 18.40 -34.32
C GLY A 1063 37.08 19.71 -33.92
N SER A 1064 37.28 20.03 -32.64
CA SER A 1064 37.12 21.31 -31.92
C SER A 1064 35.84 22.16 -32.13
N PRO A 1065 35.13 22.59 -31.06
CA PRO A 1065 33.95 23.45 -31.14
C PRO A 1065 34.18 24.88 -31.66
N LYS A 1066 35.42 25.27 -31.98
CA LYS A 1066 35.76 26.65 -32.40
C LYS A 1066 35.47 26.94 -33.88
N CYS A 1067 35.33 25.95 -34.75
CA CYS A 1067 35.16 26.20 -36.19
C CYS A 1067 33.72 26.44 -36.67
N ILE A 1068 32.70 26.34 -35.81
CA ILE A 1068 31.29 26.44 -36.25
C ILE A 1068 30.70 27.83 -36.00
N LEU A 1069 31.25 28.63 -35.08
CA LEU A 1069 30.78 30.01 -34.87
C LEU A 1069 31.27 30.99 -35.93
N ASP A 1070 32.45 30.77 -36.55
CA ASP A 1070 33.00 31.70 -37.54
C ASP A 1070 32.39 31.54 -38.95
N LYS A 1071 31.54 30.52 -39.19
CA LYS A 1071 30.86 30.29 -40.48
C LYS A 1071 29.41 30.78 -40.53
N LEU A 1072 28.86 31.28 -39.44
CA LEU A 1072 27.48 31.76 -39.37
C LEU A 1072 27.36 33.29 -39.34
N THR A 1073 28.46 34.02 -39.54
CA THR A 1073 28.48 35.50 -39.61
C THR A 1073 28.85 36.06 -40.98
N THR A 1074 28.91 35.23 -42.03
CA THR A 1074 29.22 35.70 -43.41
C THR A 1074 28.14 35.45 -44.44
N GLU A 1075 26.97 34.92 -44.07
CA GLU A 1075 25.80 34.87 -44.96
C GLU A 1075 24.51 35.06 -44.14
N THR A 1076 24.24 36.30 -43.73
CA THR A 1076 22.93 37.01 -43.73
C THR A 1076 23.02 38.32 -42.99
#